data_AF-A0A3D2XC79-F1
#
_entry.id   AF-A0A3D2XC79-F1
#
_cell.length_a   1.000
_cell.length_b   1.000
_cell.length_c   1.000
_cell.angle_alpha   90.00
_cell.angle_beta   90.00
_cell.angle_gamma   90.00
#
_symmetry.space_group_name_H-M   'P 1'
#
loop_
_entity.id
_entity.type
_entity.pdbx_description
1 polymer ?
#
loop_
_entity_poly.entity_id
_entity_poly.type
_entity_poly.pdbx_seq_one_letter_code
_entity_poly.pdbx_strand_id
1 'polypeptide(L)'
;MKLLKDRENLEHYITYKSKDCFDESALEVYVVTDNQLIRVFESSEQSDCYHCVYDHVNSSVVDVLNPSIVRKFIEETHEKYYEKFSTEFGNVMMGFFTDEPQYFRWDTAYTPMLVTAFKEEYGEDVLDGLASLFIEHEGAYEFRFKYWRLMNKLFINSFIKQIYDWCEEHNCKITGHAVEESALFAQMWCCAGIMPFYEYEHIPGMDWLGREIQSELAPRQVSSVAQQLGKKQVLTETFACTGWDATPKELKRIAEWQYVNGINLMCQHLFPYSIRGQRKRDYPLHFSKHNPWYDELKYFNDYFTRLGYLLTESTEVVKVGIIHPMHSAYLTFNRQKDKESVQVLEDSFIELIESFGAYNIGHHYIDESLLERHGSVRENQLIMGQCAYDYIVIPKLQSLDHTTVALLKQYLEQGGKLYLVDEQPSYIDGKKANLDFLVSNVTWEELINTDIVLRETNTAVRSTYRKSDFGTFLFAVNLSEKEAYTVHYEVKAKGMKQLNLETVRFEGVYFEAGDCGIVVPLTLDPGQSVLLYVDDLASPMPKEKGNTILQQLDTNFNVVSEVRNQLTIDYVSLSYDNITYDESMPIMAVSYRLLSERQNRTIYLKYEFEVKELSNLLIIEAEDQHYKNVWLNGQEIALSQKGILDKSFICCDIVSLVKVGKNEVVFEIEYYQDPMVYHLHLDEGDDTESLMNCLSYDTDIECIYLHGNFGVEALDGYEICMREKGEVVDVKEEANREECHLSILTTGRFTLVKQKKHVDISRLVQEGFLFFAGELLLEKHFEVKELETYAKLTLEGRFAFAEIILNGKKVKNLLFDKEANLSDYLIQGENILRIRLKNGNRNLLGPFHCANAYEPLGVGPETFHMYGTWDGSKSPMYRDSYSFVFFGVNYIKITIY
;
A
#
# COMPACT_ATOMS: atom_id res chain seq x y z
N MET A 1 7.04 0.62 26.67
CA MET A 1 7.80 1.39 27.69
C MET A 1 8.49 0.58 28.80
N LYS A 2 8.01 -0.59 29.29
CA LYS A 2 8.68 -1.27 30.42
C LYS A 2 10.12 -1.69 30.12
N LEU A 3 10.36 -2.35 28.98
CA LEU A 3 11.69 -2.83 28.58
C LEU A 3 12.68 -1.69 28.31
N LEU A 4 12.18 -0.58 27.75
CA LEU A 4 12.96 0.64 27.46
C LEU A 4 13.55 1.33 28.71
N LYS A 5 13.08 0.99 29.92
CA LYS A 5 13.63 1.55 31.17
C LYS A 5 15.02 1.03 31.52
N ASP A 6 15.38 -0.11 30.95
CA ASP A 6 16.65 -0.77 31.21
C ASP A 6 17.54 -0.59 29.98
N ARG A 7 18.63 0.14 30.18
CA ARG A 7 19.55 0.56 29.12
C ARG A 7 20.19 -0.64 28.40
N GLU A 8 20.32 -1.78 29.08
CA GLU A 8 20.87 -3.01 28.48
C GLU A 8 19.92 -3.65 27.46
N ASN A 9 18.63 -3.26 27.46
CA ASN A 9 17.68 -3.75 26.47
C ASN A 9 17.60 -2.89 25.22
N LEU A 10 18.24 -1.71 25.22
CA LEU A 10 18.14 -0.75 24.13
C LEU A 10 18.86 -1.26 22.90
N GLU A 11 18.34 -0.89 21.73
CA GLU A 11 18.95 -1.24 20.47
C GLU A 11 20.28 -0.48 20.26
N HIS A 12 21.24 -1.15 19.62
CA HIS A 12 22.55 -0.60 19.32
C HIS A 12 22.74 -0.30 17.83
N TYR A 13 23.63 0.64 17.52
CA TYR A 13 24.10 0.91 16.17
C TYR A 13 25.51 1.48 16.19
N ILE A 14 26.24 1.32 15.08
CA ILE A 14 27.62 1.79 14.96
C ILE A 14 27.76 2.89 13.93
N THR A 15 28.68 3.82 14.20
CA THR A 15 29.08 4.89 13.26
C THR A 15 30.58 4.85 13.04
N TYR A 16 31.04 5.50 11.96
CA TYR A 16 32.44 5.46 11.53
C TYR A 16 32.98 6.85 11.21
N LYS A 17 34.25 7.10 11.60
CA LYS A 17 35.02 8.28 11.21
C LYS A 17 36.48 7.93 10.91
N SER A 18 37.04 8.54 9.88
CA SER A 18 38.49 8.57 9.66
C SER A 18 39.10 9.74 10.43
N LYS A 19 40.24 9.51 11.09
CA LYS A 19 40.97 10.48 11.91
C LYS A 19 42.47 10.42 11.64
N ASP A 20 43.17 11.51 11.94
CA ASP A 20 44.63 11.62 11.89
C ASP A 20 45.32 11.16 13.19
N CYS A 21 44.56 10.86 14.23
CA CYS A 21 45.07 10.37 15.51
C CYS A 21 44.23 9.20 16.07
N PHE A 22 44.86 8.41 16.94
CA PHE A 22 44.19 7.36 17.70
C PHE A 22 43.15 7.96 18.65
N ASP A 23 41.95 7.38 18.68
CA ASP A 23 40.84 7.85 19.51
C ASP A 23 40.46 6.79 20.55
N GLU A 24 40.86 7.04 21.80
CA GLU A 24 40.53 6.18 22.96
C GLU A 24 39.03 6.11 23.27
N SER A 25 38.21 7.00 22.69
CA SER A 25 36.74 7.00 22.87
C SER A 25 35.99 6.13 21.86
N ALA A 26 36.68 5.61 20.83
CA ALA A 26 36.10 4.69 19.87
C ALA A 26 35.81 3.32 20.51
N LEU A 27 34.81 2.61 20.00
CA LEU A 27 34.60 1.20 20.33
C LEU A 27 35.84 0.40 19.92
N GLU A 28 36.30 0.61 18.68
CA GLU A 28 37.52 0.01 18.14
C GLU A 28 38.17 0.95 17.12
N VAL A 29 39.50 0.86 17.01
CA VAL A 29 40.32 1.67 16.10
C VAL A 29 41.13 0.75 15.19
N TYR A 30 41.18 1.06 13.90
CA TYR A 30 41.86 0.25 12.89
C TYR A 30 42.81 1.09 12.03
N VAL A 31 43.81 0.42 11.46
CA VAL A 31 44.69 0.97 10.41
C VAL A 31 44.69 -0.01 9.22
N VAL A 32 44.93 0.51 8.02
CA VAL A 32 45.11 -0.32 6.82
C VAL A 32 46.59 -0.36 6.45
N THR A 33 47.20 -1.54 6.51
CA THR A 33 48.61 -1.75 6.12
C THR A 33 48.68 -2.86 5.08
N ASP A 34 49.37 -2.64 3.97
CA ASP A 34 49.46 -3.60 2.86
C ASP A 34 48.08 -4.13 2.39
N ASN A 35 47.07 -3.25 2.36
CA ASN A 35 45.68 -3.56 2.03
C ASN A 35 44.99 -4.55 2.99
N GLN A 36 45.54 -4.75 4.20
CA GLN A 36 44.97 -5.55 5.27
C GLN A 36 44.48 -4.63 6.39
N LEU A 37 43.31 -4.96 6.96
CA LEU A 37 42.75 -4.26 8.10
C LEU A 37 43.35 -4.80 9.40
N ILE A 38 43.85 -3.92 10.26
CA ILE A 38 44.47 -4.29 11.53
C ILE A 38 43.85 -3.44 12.63
N ARG A 39 43.25 -4.09 13.64
CA ARG A 39 42.79 -3.46 14.87
C ARG A 39 43.99 -3.06 15.73
N VAL A 40 44.00 -1.81 16.22
CA VAL A 40 45.08 -1.23 17.02
C VAL A 40 44.56 -0.77 18.37
N PHE A 41 45.40 -0.85 19.40
CA PHE A 41 45.03 -0.54 20.78
C PHE A 41 45.72 0.71 21.34
N GLU A 42 46.66 1.28 20.59
CA GLU A 42 47.40 2.49 20.94
C GLU A 42 47.88 3.23 19.68
N SER A 43 48.32 4.48 19.85
CA SER A 43 48.87 5.30 18.77
C SER A 43 50.14 4.67 18.20
N SER A 44 50.25 4.64 16.87
CA SER A 44 51.42 4.17 16.13
C SER A 44 52.05 5.32 15.32
N GLU A 45 53.39 5.43 15.32
CA GLU A 45 54.11 6.40 14.48
C GLU A 45 54.04 6.06 12.97
N GLN A 46 53.46 4.91 12.61
CA GLN A 46 53.47 4.37 11.24
C GLN A 46 52.15 4.52 10.48
N SER A 47 51.11 5.12 11.08
CA SER A 47 49.82 5.33 10.40
C SER A 47 49.40 6.80 10.41
N ASP A 48 49.14 7.33 9.21
CA ASP A 48 48.63 8.70 9.00
C ASP A 48 47.08 8.74 9.01
N CYS A 49 46.42 7.58 9.10
CA CYS A 49 44.95 7.47 9.08
C CYS A 49 44.47 6.35 10.01
N TYR A 50 43.61 6.71 10.95
CA TYR A 50 42.93 5.83 11.89
C TYR A 50 41.45 5.74 11.53
N HIS A 51 40.94 4.52 11.45
CA HIS A 51 39.55 4.20 11.17
C HIS A 51 38.86 3.92 12.51
N CYS A 52 38.03 4.83 12.99
CA CYS A 52 37.42 4.75 14.32
C CYS A 52 35.93 4.37 14.18
N VAL A 53 35.52 3.31 14.86
CA VAL A 53 34.12 2.86 14.94
C VAL A 53 33.56 3.17 16.33
N TYR A 54 32.34 3.69 16.43
CA TYR A 54 31.70 4.09 17.69
C TYR A 54 30.37 3.38 17.86
N ASP A 55 30.12 2.84 19.05
CA ASP A 55 28.86 2.22 19.46
C ASP A 55 27.91 3.25 20.09
N HIS A 56 26.64 3.17 19.73
CA HIS A 56 25.57 4.05 20.19
C HIS A 56 24.34 3.22 20.56
N VAL A 57 23.47 3.79 21.38
CA VAL A 57 22.20 3.17 21.78
C VAL A 57 21.04 4.09 21.41
N ASN A 58 19.90 3.51 21.02
CA ASN A 58 18.67 4.25 20.79
C ASN A 58 17.67 4.05 21.95
N SER A 59 17.10 5.14 22.46
CA SER A 59 16.22 5.12 23.64
C SER A 59 14.76 4.68 23.36
N SER A 60 14.37 4.57 22.08
CA SER A 60 12.98 4.36 21.65
C SER A 60 12.62 2.91 21.39
N VAL A 61 13.61 2.06 21.12
CA VAL A 61 13.42 0.67 20.66
C VAL A 61 14.33 -0.28 21.42
N VAL A 62 13.99 -1.57 21.39
CA VAL A 62 14.74 -2.63 22.08
C VAL A 62 15.54 -3.45 21.07
N ASP A 63 16.66 -4.03 21.50
CA ASP A 63 17.47 -4.91 20.65
C ASP A 63 16.73 -6.24 20.38
N VAL A 64 16.10 -6.34 19.21
CA VAL A 64 15.39 -7.54 18.75
C VAL A 64 16.31 -8.68 18.32
N LEU A 65 17.62 -8.41 18.14
CA LEU A 65 18.62 -9.42 17.79
C LEU A 65 19.06 -10.23 19.01
N ASN A 66 18.77 -9.75 20.22
CA ASN A 66 19.07 -10.45 21.46
C ASN A 66 17.90 -11.34 21.89
N PRO A 67 18.08 -12.68 21.93
CA PRO A 67 16.99 -13.61 22.22
C PRO A 67 16.46 -13.46 23.65
N SER A 68 17.28 -13.00 24.59
CA SER A 68 16.85 -12.78 25.98
C SER A 68 15.94 -11.56 26.11
N ILE A 69 16.13 -10.54 25.29
CA ILE A 69 15.30 -9.32 25.27
C ILE A 69 13.94 -9.65 24.66
N VAL A 70 13.92 -10.37 23.53
CA VAL A 70 12.65 -10.83 22.92
C VAL A 70 11.88 -11.74 23.87
N ARG A 71 12.56 -12.58 24.66
CA ARG A 71 11.89 -13.39 25.69
C ARG A 71 11.18 -12.51 26.73
N LYS A 72 11.83 -11.46 27.23
CA LYS A 72 11.19 -10.48 28.13
C LYS A 72 9.99 -9.79 27.45
N PHE A 73 10.06 -9.53 26.14
CA PHE A 73 8.93 -9.00 25.37
C PHE A 73 7.74 -9.97 25.34
N ILE A 74 7.98 -11.26 25.07
CA ILE A 74 6.95 -12.32 25.10
C ILE A 74 6.32 -12.43 26.50
N GLU A 75 7.13 -12.38 27.56
CA GLU A 75 6.66 -12.39 28.96
C GLU A 75 5.76 -11.20 29.33
N GLU A 76 6.01 -10.03 28.74
CA GLU A 76 5.24 -8.80 28.99
C GLU A 76 4.03 -8.63 28.05
N THR A 77 3.92 -9.45 27.01
CA THR A 77 2.85 -9.34 26.00
C THR A 77 2.06 -10.64 25.85
N HIS A 78 2.62 -11.62 25.13
CA HIS A 78 1.99 -12.89 24.77
C HIS A 78 1.54 -13.67 26.01
N GLU A 79 2.41 -13.79 27.01
CA GLU A 79 2.07 -14.45 28.29
C GLU A 79 0.93 -13.72 29.02
N LYS A 80 0.87 -12.38 28.96
CA LYS A 80 -0.22 -11.60 29.58
C LYS A 80 -1.55 -11.79 28.88
N TYR A 81 -1.56 -11.93 27.56
CA TYR A 81 -2.75 -12.32 26.82
C TYR A 81 -3.18 -13.74 27.17
N TYR A 82 -2.24 -14.69 27.23
CA TYR A 82 -2.53 -16.07 27.54
C TYR A 82 -3.06 -16.27 28.97
N GLU A 83 -2.43 -15.64 29.97
CA GLU A 83 -2.89 -15.63 31.38
C GLU A 83 -4.37 -15.25 31.51
N LYS A 84 -4.83 -14.30 30.66
CA LYS A 84 -6.19 -13.75 30.72
C LYS A 84 -7.18 -14.46 29.80
N PHE A 85 -6.73 -14.97 28.65
CA PHE A 85 -7.60 -15.42 27.55
C PHE A 85 -7.25 -16.81 27.01
N SER A 86 -6.47 -17.62 27.73
CA SER A 86 -6.01 -18.95 27.29
C SER A 86 -7.10 -19.86 26.68
N THR A 87 -8.34 -19.80 27.17
CA THR A 87 -9.46 -20.61 26.63
C THR A 87 -9.97 -20.15 25.27
N GLU A 88 -9.62 -18.93 24.84
CA GLU A 88 -10.05 -18.32 23.58
C GLU A 88 -9.01 -18.51 22.45
N PHE A 89 -7.79 -18.95 22.79
CA PHE A 89 -6.69 -19.13 21.85
C PHE A 89 -6.95 -20.26 20.86
N GLY A 90 -6.63 -20.01 19.59
CA GLY A 90 -6.89 -20.95 18.48
C GLY A 90 -8.36 -21.07 18.07
N ASN A 91 -9.24 -20.24 18.66
CA ASN A 91 -10.67 -20.23 18.38
C ASN A 91 -11.19 -18.81 18.10
N VAL A 92 -11.22 -17.94 19.11
CA VAL A 92 -11.62 -16.53 18.95
C VAL A 92 -10.38 -15.66 18.71
N MET A 93 -9.32 -15.90 19.48
CA MET A 93 -8.00 -15.31 19.25
C MET A 93 -7.18 -16.29 18.43
N MET A 94 -7.30 -16.19 17.10
CA MET A 94 -6.62 -17.12 16.18
C MET A 94 -5.10 -17.01 16.24
N GLY A 95 -4.55 -15.87 16.66
CA GLY A 95 -3.13 -15.62 16.64
C GLY A 95 -2.75 -14.16 16.85
N PHE A 96 -1.50 -13.87 16.57
CA PHE A 96 -0.89 -12.55 16.63
C PHE A 96 -0.54 -12.05 15.22
N PHE A 97 -0.51 -10.73 15.08
CA PHE A 97 0.01 -10.03 13.92
C PHE A 97 1.25 -9.26 14.37
N THR A 98 2.36 -9.38 13.64
CA THR A 98 3.56 -8.55 13.84
C THR A 98 3.66 -7.52 12.73
N ASP A 99 3.91 -6.27 13.11
CA ASP A 99 3.98 -5.14 12.21
C ASP A 99 5.41 -4.57 12.24
N GLU A 100 6.04 -4.48 11.07
CA GLU A 100 7.37 -3.92 10.82
C GLU A 100 8.50 -4.21 11.86
N PRO A 101 8.70 -5.46 12.35
CA PRO A 101 9.88 -5.80 13.12
C PRO A 101 11.15 -5.60 12.29
N GLN A 102 12.15 -4.99 12.92
CA GLN A 102 13.41 -4.63 12.27
C GLN A 102 14.51 -4.45 13.32
N TYR A 103 15.76 -4.61 12.89
CA TYR A 103 16.88 -4.01 13.61
C TYR A 103 17.04 -2.52 13.25
N PHE A 104 17.92 -1.80 13.96
CA PHE A 104 18.07 -0.36 13.81
C PHE A 104 18.33 0.09 12.37
N ARG A 105 17.32 0.74 11.77
CA ARG A 105 17.35 1.09 10.34
C ARG A 105 17.94 2.45 10.00
N TRP A 106 18.22 3.31 10.98
CA TRP A 106 18.62 4.70 10.69
C TRP A 106 20.13 4.90 10.54
N ASP A 107 20.94 3.95 10.99
CA ASP A 107 22.40 3.91 10.81
C ASP A 107 22.87 2.45 10.62
N THR A 108 24.16 2.15 10.77
CA THR A 108 24.70 0.81 10.59
C THR A 108 24.33 -0.07 11.78
N ALA A 109 23.40 -1.00 11.55
CA ALA A 109 22.90 -1.90 12.58
C ALA A 109 24.02 -2.72 13.24
N TYR A 110 23.94 -2.84 14.57
CA TYR A 110 24.89 -3.58 15.39
C TYR A 110 24.19 -4.14 16.63
N THR A 111 24.69 -5.25 17.15
CA THR A 111 24.29 -5.75 18.48
C THR A 111 25.52 -6.29 19.21
N PRO A 112 25.67 -6.02 20.52
CA PRO A 112 26.71 -6.65 21.34
C PRO A 112 26.67 -8.19 21.30
N MET A 113 25.53 -8.79 20.95
CA MET A 113 25.40 -10.24 20.77
C MET A 113 26.38 -10.81 19.73
N LEU A 114 26.79 -10.01 18.74
CA LEU A 114 27.74 -10.44 17.72
C LEU A 114 29.09 -10.86 18.30
N VAL A 115 29.56 -10.25 19.39
CA VAL A 115 30.86 -10.61 20.00
C VAL A 115 30.90 -12.09 20.40
N THR A 116 29.78 -12.61 20.91
CA THR A 116 29.67 -14.02 21.28
C THR A 116 29.29 -14.87 20.06
N ALA A 117 28.25 -14.47 19.33
CA ALA A 117 27.69 -15.27 18.23
C ALA A 117 28.68 -15.46 17.07
N PHE A 118 29.47 -14.42 16.72
CA PHE A 118 30.45 -14.50 15.64
C PHE A 118 31.61 -15.43 15.98
N LYS A 119 32.04 -15.42 17.24
CA LYS A 119 33.06 -16.33 17.74
C LYS A 119 32.59 -17.78 17.78
N GLU A 120 31.33 -18.02 18.14
CA GLU A 120 30.73 -19.36 18.13
C GLU A 120 30.56 -19.90 16.70
N GLU A 121 30.12 -19.07 15.76
CA GLU A 121 29.85 -19.48 14.38
C GLU A 121 31.13 -19.61 13.54
N TYR A 122 32.06 -18.65 13.65
CA TYR A 122 33.22 -18.52 12.76
C TYR A 122 34.57 -18.71 13.45
N GLY A 123 34.62 -18.73 14.79
CA GLY A 123 35.88 -18.81 15.54
C GLY A 123 36.72 -17.54 15.51
N GLU A 124 36.13 -16.43 15.05
CA GLU A 124 36.77 -15.12 14.84
C GLU A 124 36.21 -14.08 15.83
N ASP A 125 36.95 -13.01 16.11
CA ASP A 125 36.45 -11.85 16.86
C ASP A 125 35.83 -10.85 15.88
N VAL A 126 34.53 -10.57 16.01
CA VAL A 126 33.84 -9.60 15.14
C VAL A 126 34.45 -8.20 15.24
N LEU A 127 35.01 -7.87 16.40
CA LEU A 127 35.66 -6.59 16.66
C LEU A 127 36.95 -6.43 15.86
N ASP A 128 37.53 -7.49 15.30
CA ASP A 128 38.71 -7.36 14.44
C ASP A 128 38.38 -6.80 13.04
N GLY A 129 37.10 -6.73 12.66
CA GLY A 129 36.69 -6.37 11.30
C GLY A 129 35.57 -5.35 11.15
N LEU A 130 35.06 -4.69 12.21
CA LEU A 130 33.89 -3.79 12.04
C LEU A 130 34.14 -2.66 11.02
N ALA A 131 35.37 -2.17 10.88
CA ALA A 131 35.69 -1.17 9.86
C ALA A 131 35.48 -1.67 8.42
N SER A 132 35.50 -2.98 8.17
CA SER A 132 35.17 -3.57 6.86
C SER A 132 33.79 -3.17 6.36
N LEU A 133 32.84 -2.82 7.23
CA LEU A 133 31.50 -2.34 6.84
C LEU A 133 31.53 -0.96 6.14
N PHE A 134 32.62 -0.20 6.33
CA PHE A 134 32.72 1.19 5.89
C PHE A 134 33.79 1.42 4.82
N ILE A 135 34.86 0.62 4.81
CA ILE A 135 36.01 0.79 3.92
C ILE A 135 36.33 -0.48 3.13
N GLU A 136 37.01 -0.31 2.00
CA GLU A 136 37.49 -1.41 1.17
C GLU A 136 38.90 -1.83 1.59
N HIS A 137 39.15 -3.13 1.63
CA HIS A 137 40.47 -3.76 1.83
C HIS A 137 40.39 -5.24 1.41
N GLU A 138 41.52 -5.94 1.39
CA GLU A 138 41.53 -7.39 1.15
C GLU A 138 40.80 -8.12 2.29
N GLY A 139 39.82 -8.96 1.95
CA GLY A 139 38.98 -9.69 2.92
C GLY A 139 37.70 -8.97 3.34
N ALA A 140 37.46 -7.72 2.92
CA ALA A 140 36.25 -6.97 3.29
C ALA A 140 34.95 -7.70 2.90
N TYR A 141 34.90 -8.31 1.71
CA TYR A 141 33.73 -9.05 1.22
C TYR A 141 33.41 -10.29 2.06
N GLU A 142 34.41 -11.06 2.46
CA GLU A 142 34.23 -12.21 3.35
C GLU A 142 33.68 -11.76 4.71
N PHE A 143 34.26 -10.71 5.29
CA PHE A 143 33.80 -10.20 6.58
C PHE A 143 32.35 -9.71 6.50
N ARG A 144 32.01 -8.88 5.50
CA ARG A 144 30.65 -8.37 5.33
C ARG A 144 29.64 -9.49 5.10
N PHE A 145 30.00 -10.50 4.30
CA PHE A 145 29.16 -11.69 4.08
C PHE A 145 28.85 -12.40 5.41
N LYS A 146 29.88 -12.73 6.20
CA LYS A 146 29.71 -13.34 7.53
C LYS A 146 28.89 -12.47 8.48
N TYR A 147 29.16 -11.16 8.49
CA TYR A 147 28.47 -10.20 9.35
C TYR A 147 26.97 -10.16 9.06
N TRP A 148 26.58 -9.88 7.81
CA TRP A 148 25.17 -9.75 7.44
C TRP A 148 24.41 -11.07 7.50
N ARG A 149 25.05 -12.19 7.13
CA ARG A 149 24.46 -13.53 7.30
C ARG A 149 24.17 -13.83 8.78
N LEU A 150 25.07 -13.46 9.69
CA LEU A 150 24.85 -13.65 11.12
C LEU A 150 23.81 -12.68 11.69
N MET A 151 23.79 -11.42 11.24
CA MET A 151 22.74 -10.45 11.60
C MET A 151 21.34 -10.96 11.22
N ASN A 152 21.18 -11.44 9.98
CA ASN A 152 19.92 -12.06 9.55
C ASN A 152 19.58 -13.29 10.42
N LYS A 153 20.53 -14.20 10.63
CA LYS A 153 20.34 -15.39 11.49
C LYS A 153 19.92 -15.02 12.92
N LEU A 154 20.48 -13.97 13.50
CA LEU A 154 20.10 -13.47 14.82
C LEU A 154 18.68 -12.88 14.80
N PHE A 155 18.36 -12.04 13.82
CA PHE A 155 17.01 -11.48 13.68
C PHE A 155 15.94 -12.57 13.59
N ILE A 156 16.13 -13.55 12.70
CA ILE A 156 15.18 -14.65 12.49
C ILE A 156 15.02 -15.49 13.76
N ASN A 157 16.12 -15.91 14.38
CA ASN A 157 16.06 -16.82 15.52
C ASN A 157 15.62 -16.13 16.82
N SER A 158 16.04 -14.89 17.04
CA SER A 158 15.72 -14.15 18.26
C SER A 158 14.30 -13.62 18.21
N PHE A 159 13.84 -13.07 17.09
CA PHE A 159 12.51 -12.46 17.00
C PHE A 159 11.43 -13.46 16.57
N ILE A 160 11.29 -13.68 15.25
CA ILE A 160 10.11 -14.34 14.69
C ILE A 160 10.03 -15.82 15.07
N LYS A 161 11.17 -16.53 15.12
CA LYS A 161 11.18 -17.94 15.50
C LYS A 161 10.72 -18.16 16.94
N GLN A 162 11.16 -17.33 17.90
CA GLN A 162 10.71 -17.47 19.29
C GLN A 162 9.19 -17.25 19.42
N ILE A 163 8.64 -16.28 18.69
CA ILE A 163 7.20 -16.01 18.68
C ILE A 163 6.44 -17.15 18.00
N TYR A 164 6.97 -17.67 16.88
CA TYR A 164 6.41 -18.81 16.16
C TYR A 164 6.36 -20.07 17.04
N ASP A 165 7.47 -20.44 17.67
CA ASP A 165 7.57 -21.58 18.57
C ASP A 165 6.58 -21.42 19.75
N TRP A 166 6.49 -20.22 20.32
CA TRP A 166 5.52 -19.91 21.39
C TRP A 166 4.08 -20.08 20.89
N CYS A 167 3.75 -19.61 19.69
CA CYS A 167 2.42 -19.75 19.11
C CYS A 167 2.03 -21.22 18.89
N GLU A 168 2.96 -22.05 18.39
CA GLU A 168 2.78 -23.49 18.23
C GLU A 168 2.51 -24.18 19.57
N GLU A 169 3.25 -23.82 20.63
CA GLU A 169 3.06 -24.35 21.98
C GLU A 169 1.69 -23.98 22.59
N HIS A 170 1.11 -22.85 22.15
CA HIS A 170 -0.14 -22.29 22.70
C HIS A 170 -1.35 -22.44 21.76
N ASN A 171 -1.22 -23.23 20.68
CA ASN A 171 -2.27 -23.50 19.71
C ASN A 171 -2.89 -22.22 19.11
N CYS A 172 -2.04 -21.24 18.78
CA CYS A 172 -2.43 -20.05 18.02
C CYS A 172 -1.45 -19.82 16.86
N LYS A 173 -1.73 -18.83 16.01
CA LYS A 173 -0.93 -18.52 14.82
C LYS A 173 -0.12 -17.24 15.00
N ILE A 174 0.87 -17.07 14.14
CA ILE A 174 1.57 -15.81 13.91
C ILE A 174 1.54 -15.52 12.41
N THR A 175 1.26 -14.26 12.09
CA THR A 175 1.25 -13.65 10.76
C THR A 175 1.76 -12.21 10.91
N GLY A 176 1.83 -11.48 9.81
CA GLY A 176 2.37 -10.13 9.78
C GLY A 176 3.25 -9.96 8.56
N HIS A 177 4.21 -9.06 8.70
CA HIS A 177 5.29 -8.86 7.75
C HIS A 177 6.49 -8.25 8.49
N ALA A 178 7.64 -8.16 7.83
CA ALA A 178 8.71 -7.26 8.27
C ALA A 178 8.59 -5.94 7.50
N VAL A 179 9.65 -5.13 7.49
CA VAL A 179 9.63 -3.83 6.82
C VAL A 179 10.54 -3.83 5.59
N GLU A 180 10.21 -2.99 4.61
CA GLU A 180 11.02 -2.69 3.41
C GLU A 180 11.27 -3.86 2.44
N GLU A 181 10.29 -4.73 2.18
CA GLU A 181 10.49 -5.92 1.33
C GLU A 181 10.65 -5.62 -0.18
N SER A 182 10.34 -4.38 -0.58
CA SER A 182 10.21 -3.95 -1.98
C SER A 182 11.52 -3.67 -2.72
N ALA A 183 12.65 -3.62 -2.01
CA ALA A 183 13.97 -3.36 -2.59
C ALA A 183 15.10 -4.11 -1.85
N LEU A 184 16.17 -4.46 -2.55
CA LEU A 184 17.30 -5.17 -1.94
C LEU A 184 18.05 -4.28 -0.96
N PHE A 185 18.27 -3.01 -1.31
CA PHE A 185 18.96 -2.07 -0.42
C PHE A 185 18.16 -1.78 0.85
N ALA A 186 16.83 -1.70 0.73
CA ALA A 186 15.96 -1.37 1.84
C ALA A 186 15.85 -2.54 2.84
N GLN A 187 15.86 -3.79 2.36
CA GLN A 187 15.98 -4.96 3.24
C GLN A 187 17.29 -4.97 4.05
N MET A 188 18.41 -4.44 3.50
CA MET A 188 19.67 -4.33 4.25
C MET A 188 19.56 -3.39 5.46
N TRP A 189 18.62 -2.44 5.45
CA TRP A 189 18.39 -1.57 6.59
C TRP A 189 17.77 -2.28 7.80
N CYS A 190 17.03 -3.36 7.57
CA CYS A 190 16.05 -3.83 8.57
C CYS A 190 16.17 -5.31 8.93
N CYS A 191 16.54 -6.17 7.97
CA CYS A 191 16.61 -7.62 8.19
C CYS A 191 17.73 -8.34 7.42
N ALA A 192 18.37 -7.71 6.43
CA ALA A 192 19.36 -8.30 5.53
C ALA A 192 18.82 -9.59 4.88
N GLY A 193 17.64 -9.53 4.27
CA GLY A 193 17.01 -10.64 3.55
C GLY A 193 15.75 -11.16 4.23
N ILE A 194 14.61 -10.93 3.59
CA ILE A 194 13.31 -11.21 4.21
C ILE A 194 12.84 -12.66 4.08
N MET A 195 13.22 -13.37 3.02
CA MET A 195 12.66 -14.70 2.71
C MET A 195 12.75 -15.72 3.86
N PRO A 196 13.85 -15.79 4.65
CA PRO A 196 13.91 -16.65 5.84
C PRO A 196 12.89 -16.34 6.93
N PHE A 197 12.36 -15.12 7.01
CA PHE A 197 11.33 -14.71 7.98
C PHE A 197 10.03 -15.47 7.76
N TYR A 198 9.61 -15.59 6.49
CA TYR A 198 8.38 -16.26 6.10
C TYR A 198 8.34 -17.75 6.48
N GLU A 199 9.49 -18.39 6.69
CA GLU A 199 9.57 -19.76 7.23
C GLU A 199 8.84 -19.87 8.58
N TYR A 200 8.96 -18.84 9.42
CA TYR A 200 8.44 -18.77 10.78
C TYR A 200 7.13 -17.98 10.88
N GLU A 201 6.30 -18.04 9.84
CA GLU A 201 4.93 -17.54 9.88
C GLU A 201 3.93 -18.62 9.47
N HIS A 202 2.79 -18.69 10.16
CA HIS A 202 1.72 -19.62 9.77
C HIS A 202 0.98 -19.13 8.52
N ILE A 203 0.88 -17.81 8.39
CA ILE A 203 0.36 -17.09 7.24
C ILE A 203 1.39 -16.01 6.96
N PRO A 204 2.37 -16.24 6.08
CA PRO A 204 3.36 -15.21 5.76
C PRO A 204 2.69 -14.05 5.05
N GLY A 205 3.16 -12.84 5.31
CA GLY A 205 2.59 -11.64 4.71
C GLY A 205 3.64 -10.65 4.22
N MET A 206 3.16 -9.64 3.51
CA MET A 206 3.93 -8.49 3.07
C MET A 206 3.11 -7.22 3.28
N ASP A 207 3.78 -6.07 3.21
CA ASP A 207 3.12 -4.78 3.16
C ASP A 207 3.08 -4.16 1.75
N TRP A 208 1.94 -3.56 1.38
CA TRP A 208 1.79 -2.68 0.23
C TRP A 208 0.69 -1.62 0.43
N LEU A 209 1.00 -0.56 1.17
CA LEU A 209 0.03 0.47 1.59
C LEU A 209 -0.45 1.43 0.49
N GLY A 210 0.39 1.73 -0.49
CA GLY A 210 0.19 2.83 -1.44
C GLY A 210 -0.68 2.51 -2.67
N ARG A 211 -0.93 3.54 -3.51
CA ARG A 211 -1.64 3.38 -4.80
C ARG A 211 -0.78 2.84 -5.94
N GLU A 212 0.52 3.07 -5.87
CA GLU A 212 1.45 2.70 -6.93
C GLU A 212 1.75 1.20 -6.87
N ILE A 213 1.87 0.56 -8.03
CA ILE A 213 2.38 -0.81 -8.15
C ILE A 213 3.83 -0.74 -8.63
N GLN A 214 4.63 -1.76 -8.34
CA GLN A 214 6.04 -1.85 -8.78
C GLN A 214 6.33 -3.22 -9.41
N SER A 215 7.60 -3.60 -9.46
CA SER A 215 8.03 -4.94 -9.87
C SER A 215 7.49 -6.02 -8.94
N GLU A 216 7.46 -7.27 -9.39
CA GLU A 216 6.97 -8.39 -8.58
C GLU A 216 7.83 -8.76 -7.36
N LEU A 217 8.93 -8.04 -7.08
CA LEU A 217 9.91 -8.39 -6.04
C LEU A 217 9.28 -8.72 -4.67
N ALA A 218 8.48 -7.82 -4.10
CA ALA A 218 7.83 -8.03 -2.80
C ALA A 218 6.86 -9.24 -2.81
N PRO A 219 5.79 -9.27 -3.65
CA PRO A 219 4.84 -10.38 -3.64
C PRO A 219 5.45 -11.72 -4.05
N ARG A 220 6.45 -11.72 -4.94
CA ARG A 220 7.09 -12.95 -5.41
C ARG A 220 8.04 -13.56 -4.38
N GLN A 221 8.70 -12.76 -3.53
CA GLN A 221 9.51 -13.29 -2.41
C GLN A 221 8.64 -14.11 -1.45
N VAL A 222 7.55 -13.51 -0.95
CA VAL A 222 6.67 -14.18 0.02
C VAL A 222 5.93 -15.36 -0.60
N SER A 223 5.45 -15.24 -1.85
CA SER A 223 4.74 -16.33 -2.51
C SER A 223 5.64 -17.50 -2.87
N SER A 224 6.91 -17.24 -3.24
CA SER A 224 7.90 -18.29 -3.50
C SER A 224 8.13 -19.15 -2.26
N VAL A 225 8.38 -18.53 -1.10
CA VAL A 225 8.57 -19.27 0.16
C VAL A 225 7.30 -20.01 0.56
N ALA A 226 6.12 -19.39 0.37
CA ALA A 226 4.86 -20.04 0.67
C ALA A 226 4.64 -21.30 -0.18
N GLN A 227 4.87 -21.24 -1.49
CA GLN A 227 4.74 -22.42 -2.37
C GLN A 227 5.79 -23.50 -2.03
N GLN A 228 7.04 -23.09 -1.80
CA GLN A 228 8.13 -24.02 -1.46
C GLN A 228 7.90 -24.75 -0.13
N LEU A 229 7.36 -24.06 0.88
CA LEU A 229 7.12 -24.64 2.21
C LEU A 229 5.69 -25.15 2.42
N GLY A 230 4.82 -25.05 1.41
CA GLY A 230 3.44 -25.54 1.47
C GLY A 230 2.50 -24.69 2.33
N LYS A 231 2.79 -23.40 2.48
CA LYS A 231 1.93 -22.44 3.18
C LYS A 231 0.79 -22.02 2.25
N LYS A 232 -0.45 -22.30 2.67
CA LYS A 232 -1.65 -22.13 1.84
C LYS A 232 -2.09 -20.68 1.67
N GLN A 233 -1.92 -19.87 2.71
CA GLN A 233 -2.37 -18.48 2.75
C GLN A 233 -1.17 -17.55 2.73
N VAL A 234 -1.24 -16.50 1.93
CA VAL A 234 -0.23 -15.45 1.83
C VAL A 234 -0.95 -14.11 1.92
N LEU A 235 -0.62 -13.36 2.96
CA LEU A 235 -1.29 -12.13 3.35
C LEU A 235 -0.64 -10.91 2.68
N THR A 236 -1.45 -9.88 2.44
CA THR A 236 -0.98 -8.52 2.23
C THR A 236 -1.67 -7.59 3.21
N GLU A 237 -0.92 -6.76 3.91
CA GLU A 237 -1.43 -5.51 4.43
C GLU A 237 -1.46 -4.47 3.30
N THR A 238 -2.59 -3.80 3.11
CA THR A 238 -2.72 -2.87 1.97
C THR A 238 -3.74 -1.77 2.19
N PHE A 239 -3.64 -0.74 1.36
CA PHE A 239 -4.55 0.40 1.18
C PHE A 239 -4.49 1.57 2.18
N ALA A 240 -3.59 1.54 3.18
CA ALA A 240 -3.48 2.61 4.16
C ALA A 240 -3.24 3.97 3.52
N CYS A 241 -2.26 4.13 2.63
CA CYS A 241 -1.85 5.45 2.16
C CYS A 241 -2.62 5.91 0.91
N THR A 242 -3.72 5.25 0.55
CA THR A 242 -4.37 5.44 -0.75
C THR A 242 -5.22 6.72 -0.85
N GLY A 243 -5.53 7.39 0.25
CA GLY A 243 -6.42 8.53 0.31
C GLY A 243 -7.91 8.19 0.13
N TRP A 244 -8.77 9.06 0.65
CA TRP A 244 -10.24 8.93 0.62
C TRP A 244 -10.90 8.89 -0.77
N ASP A 245 -10.13 9.12 -1.83
CA ASP A 245 -10.58 9.19 -3.22
C ASP A 245 -10.33 7.91 -4.02
N ALA A 246 -9.68 6.91 -3.42
CA ALA A 246 -9.40 5.65 -4.10
C ALA A 246 -10.71 4.95 -4.50
N THR A 247 -10.83 4.64 -5.78
CA THR A 247 -11.97 3.92 -6.34
C THR A 247 -11.77 2.40 -6.20
N PRO A 248 -12.86 1.61 -6.06
CA PRO A 248 -12.75 0.15 -6.02
C PRO A 248 -12.05 -0.46 -7.23
N LYS A 249 -12.11 0.19 -8.41
CA LYS A 249 -11.37 -0.21 -9.60
C LYS A 249 -9.85 -0.05 -9.43
N GLU A 250 -9.39 1.07 -8.87
CA GLU A 250 -7.98 1.27 -8.54
C GLU A 250 -7.50 0.26 -7.50
N LEU A 251 -8.27 0.07 -6.42
CA LEU A 251 -7.99 -0.89 -5.36
C LEU A 251 -7.91 -2.33 -5.90
N LYS A 252 -8.81 -2.70 -6.83
CA LYS A 252 -8.78 -4.02 -7.48
C LYS A 252 -7.49 -4.23 -8.26
N ARG A 253 -7.05 -3.24 -9.04
CA ARG A 253 -5.81 -3.34 -9.83
C ARG A 253 -4.58 -3.50 -8.94
N ILE A 254 -4.50 -2.74 -7.83
CA ILE A 254 -3.41 -2.86 -6.85
C ILE A 254 -3.40 -4.27 -6.26
N ALA A 255 -4.54 -4.76 -5.77
CA ALA A 255 -4.62 -6.09 -5.20
C ALA A 255 -4.36 -7.21 -6.21
N GLU A 256 -4.85 -7.10 -7.45
CA GLU A 256 -4.64 -8.14 -8.46
C GLU A 256 -3.20 -8.21 -8.99
N TRP A 257 -2.45 -7.10 -8.99
CA TRP A 257 -1.00 -7.14 -9.18
C TRP A 257 -0.32 -8.01 -8.12
N GLN A 258 -0.78 -7.97 -6.88
CA GLN A 258 -0.24 -8.81 -5.82
C GLN A 258 -0.72 -10.26 -5.96
N TYR A 259 -2.01 -10.47 -6.29
CA TYR A 259 -2.61 -11.80 -6.37
C TYR A 259 -2.11 -12.60 -7.58
N VAL A 260 -1.84 -11.94 -8.71
CA VAL A 260 -1.23 -12.62 -9.87
C VAL A 260 0.20 -13.08 -9.55
N ASN A 261 0.84 -12.44 -8.57
CA ASN A 261 2.16 -12.79 -8.05
C ASN A 261 2.13 -13.71 -6.81
N GLY A 262 0.95 -14.24 -6.45
CA GLY A 262 0.80 -15.33 -5.49
C GLY A 262 0.22 -14.96 -4.13
N ILE A 263 -0.13 -13.69 -3.89
CA ILE A 263 -0.93 -13.28 -2.72
C ILE A 263 -2.35 -13.84 -2.84
N ASN A 264 -2.97 -14.20 -1.72
CA ASN A 264 -4.33 -14.76 -1.74
C ASN A 264 -5.19 -14.43 -0.50
N LEU A 265 -4.67 -13.61 0.42
CA LEU A 265 -5.40 -13.12 1.58
C LEU A 265 -5.11 -11.63 1.76
N MET A 266 -6.15 -10.82 1.90
CA MET A 266 -6.02 -9.37 2.07
C MET A 266 -6.34 -8.96 3.51
N CYS A 267 -5.49 -8.10 4.05
CA CYS A 267 -5.68 -7.35 5.28
C CYS A 267 -5.79 -5.86 4.92
N GLN A 268 -7.01 -5.32 4.97
CA GLN A 268 -7.25 -3.94 4.55
C GLN A 268 -6.98 -2.99 5.73
N HIS A 269 -5.99 -2.09 5.57
CA HIS A 269 -5.75 -1.02 6.52
C HIS A 269 -6.73 0.13 6.25
N LEU A 270 -7.65 0.50 7.15
CA LEU A 270 -7.97 -0.11 8.45
C LEU A 270 -9.48 -0.03 8.77
N PHE A 271 -9.91 -0.64 9.87
CA PHE A 271 -11.25 -0.46 10.44
C PHE A 271 -11.19 0.37 11.74
N PRO A 272 -11.35 1.70 11.69
CA PRO A 272 -11.35 2.52 12.90
C PRO A 272 -12.66 2.35 13.68
N TYR A 273 -12.57 2.22 15.00
CA TYR A 273 -13.74 2.29 15.89
C TYR A 273 -14.40 3.68 15.88
N SER A 274 -13.59 4.71 15.63
CA SER A 274 -13.97 6.11 15.52
C SER A 274 -12.93 6.87 14.70
N ILE A 275 -13.36 7.90 13.98
CA ILE A 275 -12.55 8.82 13.19
C ILE A 275 -12.20 10.12 13.95
N ARG A 276 -12.40 10.15 15.27
CA ARG A 276 -12.11 11.31 16.14
C ARG A 276 -10.63 11.71 16.13
N GLY A 277 -10.38 13.02 16.10
CA GLY A 277 -9.06 13.63 16.16
C GLY A 277 -8.22 13.27 14.94
N GLN A 278 -6.94 12.98 15.17
CA GLN A 278 -6.02 12.54 14.10
C GLN A 278 -6.47 11.30 13.33
N ARG A 279 -7.35 10.45 13.89
CA ARG A 279 -7.75 9.17 13.29
C ARG A 279 -8.38 9.28 11.90
N LYS A 280 -9.06 10.38 11.56
CA LYS A 280 -9.61 10.60 10.19
C LYS A 280 -8.55 10.94 9.13
N ARG A 281 -7.34 11.30 9.59
CA ARG A 281 -6.16 11.69 8.80
C ARG A 281 -5.09 10.60 8.80
N ASP A 282 -5.23 9.63 9.72
CA ASP A 282 -4.36 8.47 9.89
C ASP A 282 -4.54 7.51 8.72
N TYR A 283 -3.59 7.61 7.77
CA TYR A 283 -3.48 6.83 6.54
C TYR A 283 -4.86 6.33 6.02
N PRO A 284 -5.71 7.23 5.49
CA PRO A 284 -6.95 6.85 4.80
C PRO A 284 -6.61 6.26 3.44
N LEU A 285 -7.38 5.32 2.86
CA LEU A 285 -8.81 5.06 3.03
C LEU A 285 -9.15 4.11 4.18
N HIS A 286 -10.27 4.35 4.87
CA HIS A 286 -10.79 3.42 5.87
C HIS A 286 -11.92 2.53 5.35
N PHE A 287 -11.92 1.26 5.76
CA PHE A 287 -12.89 0.23 5.34
C PHE A 287 -13.97 0.00 6.41
N SER A 288 -14.51 1.09 6.95
CA SER A 288 -15.52 1.09 8.01
C SER A 288 -16.79 1.84 7.60
N LYS A 289 -17.80 1.86 8.47
CA LYS A 289 -19.08 2.58 8.27
C LYS A 289 -18.94 4.08 7.93
N HIS A 290 -17.76 4.66 8.14
CA HIS A 290 -17.46 6.06 7.82
C HIS A 290 -17.25 6.26 6.32
N ASN A 291 -16.98 5.20 5.55
CA ASN A 291 -16.85 5.25 4.10
C ASN A 291 -18.24 5.24 3.43
N PRO A 292 -18.59 6.19 2.55
CA PRO A 292 -19.94 6.26 1.96
C PRO A 292 -20.37 5.05 1.14
N TRP A 293 -19.41 4.26 0.65
CA TRP A 293 -19.66 3.01 -0.08
C TRP A 293 -19.36 1.74 0.74
N TYR A 294 -19.45 1.84 2.08
CA TYR A 294 -19.23 0.72 3.01
C TYR A 294 -20.11 -0.50 2.71
N ASP A 295 -21.40 -0.30 2.39
CA ASP A 295 -22.32 -1.42 2.09
C ASP A 295 -21.89 -2.19 0.84
N GLU A 296 -21.18 -1.53 -0.08
CA GLU A 296 -20.66 -2.12 -1.31
C GLU A 296 -19.35 -2.89 -1.12
N LEU A 297 -18.66 -2.71 0.02
CA LEU A 297 -17.47 -3.51 0.36
C LEU A 297 -17.77 -5.00 0.38
N LYS A 298 -19.02 -5.40 0.63
CA LYS A 298 -19.43 -6.81 0.50
C LYS A 298 -19.11 -7.37 -0.89
N TYR A 299 -19.40 -6.63 -1.97
CA TYR A 299 -19.13 -7.12 -3.33
C TYR A 299 -17.62 -7.20 -3.60
N PHE A 300 -16.86 -6.21 -3.11
CA PHE A 300 -15.40 -6.20 -3.19
C PHE A 300 -14.80 -7.41 -2.46
N ASN A 301 -15.19 -7.62 -1.21
CA ASN A 301 -14.68 -8.69 -0.37
C ASN A 301 -15.12 -10.07 -0.85
N ASP A 302 -16.36 -10.23 -1.34
CA ASP A 302 -16.82 -11.49 -1.93
C ASP A 302 -15.98 -11.88 -3.16
N TYR A 303 -15.63 -10.90 -4.00
CA TYR A 303 -14.76 -11.13 -5.17
C TYR A 303 -13.38 -11.64 -4.74
N PHE A 304 -12.70 -10.90 -3.86
CA PHE A 304 -11.35 -11.28 -3.41
C PHE A 304 -11.35 -12.53 -2.52
N THR A 305 -12.42 -12.81 -1.79
CA THR A 305 -12.59 -14.09 -1.07
C THR A 305 -12.63 -15.27 -2.04
N ARG A 306 -13.37 -15.14 -3.16
CA ARG A 306 -13.45 -16.19 -4.19
C ARG A 306 -12.13 -16.36 -4.93
N LEU A 307 -11.51 -15.25 -5.33
CA LEU A 307 -10.20 -15.28 -5.98
C LEU A 307 -9.15 -15.89 -5.04
N GLY A 308 -9.07 -15.41 -3.80
CA GLY A 308 -8.16 -15.90 -2.77
C GLY A 308 -8.35 -17.40 -2.52
N TYR A 309 -9.60 -17.86 -2.32
CA TYR A 309 -9.90 -19.28 -2.18
C TYR A 309 -9.40 -20.12 -3.37
N LEU A 310 -9.63 -19.63 -4.60
CA LEU A 310 -9.16 -20.32 -5.80
C LEU A 310 -7.62 -20.39 -5.85
N LEU A 311 -6.92 -19.33 -5.47
CA LEU A 311 -5.46 -19.30 -5.44
C LEU A 311 -4.88 -20.16 -4.30
N THR A 312 -5.52 -20.19 -3.13
CA THR A 312 -5.15 -21.05 -1.99
C THR A 312 -5.29 -22.54 -2.31
N GLU A 313 -6.37 -22.94 -3.00
CA GLU A 313 -6.63 -24.34 -3.37
C GLU A 313 -6.04 -24.73 -4.73
N SER A 314 -5.09 -23.96 -5.23
CA SER A 314 -4.35 -24.26 -6.47
C SER A 314 -2.85 -24.11 -6.30
N THR A 315 -2.10 -24.86 -7.11
CA THR A 315 -0.64 -24.77 -7.17
C THR A 315 -0.23 -24.13 -8.49
N GLU A 316 0.76 -23.24 -8.42
CA GLU A 316 1.33 -22.61 -9.61
C GLU A 316 2.12 -23.62 -10.44
N VAL A 317 1.95 -23.57 -11.77
CA VAL A 317 2.71 -24.42 -12.69
C VAL A 317 4.01 -23.72 -13.05
N VAL A 318 5.02 -23.89 -12.19
CA VAL A 318 6.34 -23.24 -12.31
C VAL A 318 7.43 -24.27 -12.57
N LYS A 319 8.31 -23.98 -13.52
CA LYS A 319 9.48 -24.81 -13.87
C LYS A 319 10.81 -24.10 -13.66
N VAL A 320 10.79 -22.79 -13.45
CA VAL A 320 11.98 -21.95 -13.34
C VAL A 320 12.18 -21.51 -11.88
N GLY A 321 13.38 -21.74 -11.36
CA GLY A 321 13.85 -21.16 -10.11
C GLY A 321 14.93 -20.11 -10.39
N ILE A 322 14.80 -18.92 -9.81
CA ILE A 322 15.79 -17.85 -9.92
C ILE A 322 16.50 -17.73 -8.56
N ILE A 323 17.84 -17.82 -8.54
CA ILE A 323 18.60 -17.58 -7.30
C ILE A 323 18.43 -16.12 -6.89
N HIS A 324 17.97 -15.86 -5.67
CA HIS A 324 17.76 -14.50 -5.18
C HIS A 324 19.11 -13.82 -4.86
N PRO A 325 19.38 -12.60 -5.34
CA PRO A 325 20.72 -12.01 -5.27
C PRO A 325 21.09 -11.40 -3.91
N MET A 326 20.25 -11.51 -2.87
CA MET A 326 20.43 -10.81 -1.58
C MET A 326 21.83 -11.03 -0.97
N HIS A 327 22.36 -12.24 -1.00
CA HIS A 327 23.67 -12.52 -0.41
C HIS A 327 24.83 -11.81 -1.15
N SER A 328 24.64 -11.41 -2.41
CA SER A 328 25.59 -10.53 -3.10
C SER A 328 25.47 -9.07 -2.64
N ALA A 329 24.29 -8.62 -2.19
CA ALA A 329 24.14 -7.28 -1.61
C ALA A 329 24.98 -7.14 -0.32
N TYR A 330 25.17 -8.23 0.44
CA TYR A 330 26.01 -8.22 1.65
C TYR A 330 27.45 -7.77 1.36
N LEU A 331 28.00 -8.09 0.18
CA LEU A 331 29.39 -7.80 -0.15
C LEU A 331 29.64 -6.30 -0.33
N THR A 332 28.67 -5.56 -0.86
CA THR A 332 28.88 -4.16 -1.27
C THR A 332 28.06 -3.15 -0.47
N PHE A 333 27.03 -3.59 0.26
CA PHE A 333 26.19 -2.68 1.03
C PHE A 333 27.02 -1.84 2.00
N ASN A 334 26.87 -0.53 1.89
CA ASN A 334 27.52 0.46 2.73
C ASN A 334 26.51 1.53 3.09
N ARG A 335 26.18 1.63 4.39
CA ARG A 335 25.14 2.53 4.89
C ARG A 335 25.37 4.02 4.56
N GLN A 336 26.62 4.47 4.38
CA GLN A 336 26.92 5.86 4.04
C GLN A 336 26.63 6.21 2.57
N LYS A 337 26.56 5.20 1.71
CA LYS A 337 26.21 5.32 0.28
C LYS A 337 24.81 4.80 -0.02
N ASP A 338 24.28 4.01 0.91
CA ASP A 338 22.92 3.50 0.90
C ASP A 338 22.59 2.79 -0.43
N LYS A 339 21.49 3.14 -1.09
CA LYS A 339 21.05 2.59 -2.38
C LYS A 339 22.17 2.54 -3.43
N GLU A 340 23.03 3.56 -3.50
CA GLU A 340 24.13 3.60 -4.49
C GLU A 340 25.11 2.43 -4.35
N SER A 341 25.23 1.84 -3.15
CA SER A 341 26.17 0.75 -2.87
C SER A 341 25.75 -0.60 -3.46
N VAL A 342 24.46 -0.78 -3.77
CA VAL A 342 23.91 -2.02 -4.33
C VAL A 342 23.08 -1.79 -5.61
N GLN A 343 22.97 -0.53 -6.07
CA GLN A 343 22.15 -0.12 -7.21
C GLN A 343 22.31 -1.02 -8.45
N VAL A 344 23.56 -1.32 -8.83
CA VAL A 344 23.84 -2.12 -10.04
C VAL A 344 23.27 -3.54 -9.92
N LEU A 345 23.34 -4.13 -8.72
CA LEU A 345 22.78 -5.45 -8.45
C LEU A 345 21.25 -5.39 -8.52
N GLU A 346 20.65 -4.43 -7.82
CA GLU A 346 19.21 -4.24 -7.78
C GLU A 346 18.61 -3.99 -9.17
N ASP A 347 19.11 -2.99 -9.90
CA ASP A 347 18.62 -2.68 -11.25
C ASP A 347 18.69 -3.89 -12.17
N SER A 348 19.80 -4.62 -12.15
CA SER A 348 19.97 -5.81 -12.99
C SER A 348 18.98 -6.93 -12.64
N PHE A 349 18.62 -7.05 -11.36
CA PHE A 349 17.64 -8.03 -10.92
C PHE A 349 16.22 -7.60 -11.28
N ILE A 350 15.88 -6.32 -11.09
CA ILE A 350 14.60 -5.74 -11.51
C ILE A 350 14.40 -5.88 -13.03
N GLU A 351 15.43 -5.57 -13.83
CA GLU A 351 15.38 -5.76 -15.30
C GLU A 351 15.12 -7.22 -15.70
N LEU A 352 15.73 -8.17 -14.98
CA LEU A 352 15.51 -9.60 -15.21
C LEU A 352 14.07 -9.99 -14.91
N ILE A 353 13.56 -9.67 -13.72
CA ILE A 353 12.21 -10.09 -13.31
C ILE A 353 11.13 -9.39 -14.14
N GLU A 354 11.35 -8.13 -14.55
CA GLU A 354 10.46 -7.45 -15.50
C GLU A 354 10.48 -8.11 -16.88
N SER A 355 11.62 -8.65 -17.31
CA SER A 355 11.68 -9.46 -18.53
C SER A 355 10.87 -10.75 -18.38
N PHE A 356 11.01 -11.47 -17.26
CA PHE A 356 10.18 -12.66 -16.97
C PHE A 356 8.67 -12.32 -16.98
N GLY A 357 8.29 -11.24 -16.30
CA GLY A 357 6.93 -10.71 -16.29
C GLY A 357 6.43 -10.35 -17.69
N ALA A 358 7.27 -9.73 -18.53
CA ALA A 358 6.91 -9.31 -19.89
C ALA A 358 6.60 -10.48 -20.84
N TYR A 359 7.25 -11.63 -20.63
CA TYR A 359 6.97 -12.88 -21.35
C TYR A 359 5.98 -13.79 -20.62
N ASN A 360 5.52 -13.40 -19.43
CA ASN A 360 4.63 -14.18 -18.55
C ASN A 360 5.22 -15.56 -18.21
N ILE A 361 6.54 -15.62 -17.94
CA ILE A 361 7.22 -16.86 -17.56
C ILE A 361 7.03 -17.09 -16.06
N GLY A 362 6.31 -18.15 -15.68
CA GLY A 362 6.14 -18.54 -14.28
C GLY A 362 7.47 -18.94 -13.65
N HIS A 363 7.82 -18.34 -12.51
CA HIS A 363 9.07 -18.54 -11.80
C HIS A 363 8.89 -18.35 -10.29
N HIS A 364 9.82 -18.90 -9.50
CA HIS A 364 9.95 -18.64 -8.07
C HIS A 364 11.38 -18.16 -7.75
N TYR A 365 11.52 -17.37 -6.68
CA TYR A 365 12.82 -17.04 -6.12
C TYR A 365 13.31 -18.15 -5.20
N ILE A 366 14.62 -18.39 -5.20
CA ILE A 366 15.31 -19.34 -4.34
C ILE A 366 16.27 -18.56 -3.46
N ASP A 367 15.93 -18.48 -2.18
CA ASP A 367 16.81 -17.95 -1.14
C ASP A 367 17.86 -19.00 -0.76
N GLU A 368 19.13 -18.59 -0.65
CA GLU A 368 20.25 -19.52 -0.42
C GLU A 368 20.24 -20.08 1.01
N SER A 369 19.81 -19.30 2.01
CA SER A 369 19.69 -19.76 3.40
C SER A 369 18.58 -20.80 3.56
N LEU A 370 17.45 -20.62 2.87
CA LEU A 370 16.39 -21.62 2.83
C LEU A 370 16.78 -22.85 2.00
N LEU A 371 17.48 -22.67 0.87
CA LEU A 371 17.99 -23.76 0.04
C LEU A 371 18.97 -24.66 0.80
N GLU A 372 19.81 -24.09 1.68
CA GLU A 372 20.67 -24.88 2.56
C GLU A 372 19.89 -25.89 3.43
N ARG A 373 18.71 -25.50 3.93
CA ARG A 373 17.90 -26.34 4.84
C ARG A 373 16.94 -27.27 4.12
N HIS A 374 16.37 -26.82 3.01
CA HIS A 374 15.24 -27.48 2.33
C HIS A 374 15.59 -27.95 0.90
N GLY A 375 16.79 -27.65 0.44
CA GLY A 375 17.25 -27.94 -0.91
C GLY A 375 17.75 -29.36 -1.11
N SER A 376 17.49 -29.93 -2.28
CA SER A 376 18.10 -31.19 -2.73
C SER A 376 18.08 -31.29 -4.26
N VAL A 377 18.69 -32.32 -4.83
CA VAL A 377 18.65 -32.59 -6.27
C VAL A 377 18.05 -33.96 -6.52
N ARG A 378 17.05 -34.05 -7.40
CA ARG A 378 16.40 -35.31 -7.78
C ARG A 378 16.14 -35.37 -9.28
N GLU A 379 16.61 -36.44 -9.92
CA GLU A 379 16.28 -36.78 -11.31
C GLU A 379 16.51 -35.65 -12.32
N ASN A 380 17.57 -34.84 -12.15
CA ASN A 380 17.90 -33.63 -12.93
C ASN A 380 17.17 -32.32 -12.55
N GLN A 381 16.34 -32.33 -11.50
CA GLN A 381 15.66 -31.15 -10.99
C GLN A 381 16.31 -30.66 -9.70
N LEU A 382 16.35 -29.33 -9.50
CA LEU A 382 16.63 -28.76 -8.18
C LEU A 382 15.33 -28.71 -7.40
N ILE A 383 15.33 -29.30 -6.21
CA ILE A 383 14.19 -29.35 -5.30
C ILE A 383 14.37 -28.30 -4.22
N MET A 384 13.33 -27.53 -3.96
CA MET A 384 13.24 -26.59 -2.85
C MET A 384 11.95 -26.84 -2.08
N GLY A 385 12.05 -27.53 -0.94
CA GLY A 385 10.88 -27.98 -0.18
C GLY A 385 9.95 -28.84 -1.04
N GLN A 386 8.74 -28.33 -1.31
CA GLN A 386 7.71 -29.01 -2.11
C GLN A 386 7.77 -28.68 -3.61
N CYS A 387 8.60 -27.73 -4.02
CA CYS A 387 8.75 -27.32 -5.42
C CYS A 387 9.93 -28.04 -6.10
N ALA A 388 9.80 -28.30 -7.39
CA ALA A 388 10.84 -28.88 -8.24
C ALA A 388 11.02 -27.98 -9.48
N TYR A 389 12.26 -27.64 -9.80
CA TYR A 389 12.61 -26.74 -10.89
C TYR A 389 13.43 -27.47 -11.96
N ASP A 390 12.97 -27.36 -13.20
CA ASP A 390 13.63 -27.90 -14.39
C ASP A 390 14.75 -26.98 -14.91
N TYR A 391 14.64 -25.69 -14.61
CA TYR A 391 15.55 -24.65 -15.05
C TYR A 391 15.96 -23.79 -13.87
N ILE A 392 17.27 -23.55 -13.72
CA ILE A 392 17.82 -22.63 -12.74
C ILE A 392 18.42 -21.43 -13.44
N VAL A 393 17.98 -20.25 -13.03
CA VAL A 393 18.48 -18.96 -13.51
C VAL A 393 19.40 -18.39 -12.44
N ILE A 394 20.63 -18.10 -12.83
CA ILE A 394 21.57 -17.33 -12.01
C ILE A 394 21.53 -15.89 -12.55
N PRO A 395 20.93 -14.93 -11.81
CA PRO A 395 20.95 -13.53 -12.21
C PRO A 395 22.38 -12.99 -12.14
N LYS A 396 22.57 -11.73 -12.54
CA LYS A 396 23.84 -11.05 -12.30
C LYS A 396 24.07 -10.96 -10.79
N LEU A 397 25.03 -11.73 -10.27
CA LEU A 397 25.39 -11.76 -8.86
C LEU A 397 26.91 -11.97 -8.70
N GLN A 398 27.45 -11.59 -7.54
CA GLN A 398 28.89 -11.63 -7.28
C GLN A 398 29.32 -12.89 -6.52
N SER A 399 28.48 -13.34 -5.59
CA SER A 399 28.77 -14.46 -4.68
C SER A 399 27.60 -15.42 -4.61
N LEU A 400 27.93 -16.71 -4.51
CA LEU A 400 27.00 -17.77 -4.11
C LEU A 400 27.43 -18.35 -2.76
N ASP A 401 26.51 -18.98 -2.05
CA ASP A 401 26.82 -19.76 -0.86
C ASP A 401 27.49 -21.08 -1.26
N HIS A 402 28.44 -21.56 -0.43
CA HIS A 402 29.12 -22.83 -0.71
C HIS A 402 28.17 -24.04 -0.79
N THR A 403 27.06 -24.01 -0.03
CA THR A 403 26.00 -25.03 -0.05
C THR A 403 25.22 -24.98 -1.36
N THR A 404 24.84 -23.80 -1.84
CA THR A 404 24.22 -23.59 -3.16
C THR A 404 25.12 -24.10 -4.28
N VAL A 405 26.43 -23.77 -4.23
CA VAL A 405 27.41 -24.26 -5.22
C VAL A 405 27.48 -25.79 -5.25
N ALA A 406 27.43 -26.46 -4.09
CA ALA A 406 27.43 -27.91 -4.02
C ALA A 406 26.18 -28.52 -4.68
N LEU A 407 25.00 -27.95 -4.41
CA LEU A 407 23.74 -28.37 -5.03
C LEU A 407 23.74 -28.13 -6.54
N LEU A 408 24.22 -26.98 -7.01
CA LEU A 408 24.31 -26.66 -8.43
C LEU A 408 25.24 -27.60 -9.19
N LYS A 409 26.37 -28.00 -8.59
CA LYS A 409 27.25 -29.04 -9.17
C LYS A 409 26.50 -30.35 -9.34
N GLN A 410 25.85 -30.82 -8.28
CA GLN A 410 25.07 -32.06 -8.32
C GLN A 410 23.93 -31.99 -9.34
N TYR A 411 23.26 -30.85 -9.45
CA TYR A 411 22.19 -30.58 -10.42
C TYR A 411 22.70 -30.68 -11.86
N LEU A 412 23.81 -30.02 -12.18
CA LEU A 412 24.41 -30.05 -13.51
C LEU A 412 24.97 -31.44 -13.86
N GLU A 413 25.57 -32.15 -12.90
CA GLU A 413 26.05 -33.53 -13.08
C GLU A 413 24.91 -34.51 -13.43
N GLN A 414 23.69 -34.23 -12.97
CA GLN A 414 22.49 -35.00 -13.31
C GLN A 414 21.82 -34.54 -14.61
N GLY A 415 22.39 -33.58 -15.33
CA GLY A 415 21.85 -33.05 -16.59
C GLY A 415 20.81 -31.95 -16.39
N GLY A 416 20.83 -31.27 -15.23
CA GLY A 416 20.03 -30.08 -14.98
C GLY A 416 20.31 -28.94 -15.96
N LYS A 417 19.33 -28.07 -16.16
CA LYS A 417 19.40 -26.94 -17.08
C LYS A 417 19.63 -25.62 -16.36
N LEU A 418 20.62 -24.87 -16.79
CA LEU A 418 21.05 -23.63 -16.15
C LEU A 418 21.19 -22.52 -17.17
N TYR A 419 20.60 -21.37 -16.87
CA TYR A 419 20.72 -20.13 -17.62
C TYR A 419 21.44 -19.08 -16.77
N LEU A 420 22.60 -18.65 -17.22
CA LEU A 420 23.37 -17.55 -16.65
C LEU A 420 23.03 -16.27 -17.43
N VAL A 421 22.56 -15.24 -16.73
CA VAL A 421 22.12 -13.97 -17.35
C VAL A 421 23.31 -13.15 -17.87
N ASP A 422 24.46 -13.22 -17.19
CA ASP A 422 25.65 -12.44 -17.51
C ASP A 422 26.92 -13.28 -17.24
N GLU A 423 27.97 -12.69 -16.65
CA GLU A 423 29.19 -13.38 -16.25
C GLU A 423 28.98 -14.31 -15.04
N GLN A 424 29.93 -15.25 -14.89
CA GLN A 424 29.95 -16.15 -13.75
C GLN A 424 30.22 -15.39 -12.45
N PRO A 425 29.62 -15.80 -11.32
CA PRO A 425 30.01 -15.28 -10.02
C PRO A 425 31.49 -15.56 -9.76
N SER A 426 32.15 -14.66 -9.02
CA SER A 426 33.60 -14.75 -8.76
C SER A 426 33.92 -15.00 -7.28
N TYR A 427 32.89 -15.16 -6.44
CA TYR A 427 33.02 -15.38 -5.01
C TYR A 427 32.15 -16.55 -4.54
N ILE A 428 32.60 -17.22 -3.48
CA ILE A 428 31.84 -18.16 -2.66
C ILE A 428 31.94 -17.68 -1.22
N ASP A 429 30.81 -17.45 -0.54
CA ASP A 429 30.77 -16.87 0.81
C ASP A 429 31.63 -15.59 0.96
N GLY A 430 31.65 -14.74 -0.07
CA GLY A 430 32.50 -13.53 -0.10
C GLY A 430 34.00 -13.78 -0.33
N LYS A 431 34.45 -15.04 -0.50
CA LYS A 431 35.84 -15.40 -0.86
C LYS A 431 36.00 -15.61 -2.35
N LYS A 432 37.06 -15.06 -2.93
CA LYS A 432 37.35 -15.25 -4.36
C LYS A 432 37.47 -16.74 -4.69
N ALA A 433 36.71 -17.19 -5.70
CA ALA A 433 36.63 -18.59 -6.09
C ALA A 433 36.51 -18.74 -7.61
N ASN A 434 36.85 -19.92 -8.12
CA ASN A 434 36.63 -20.29 -9.52
C ASN A 434 35.32 -21.08 -9.64
N LEU A 435 34.41 -20.58 -10.46
CA LEU A 435 33.10 -21.16 -10.74
C LEU A 435 32.94 -21.49 -12.23
N ASP A 436 34.03 -21.85 -12.92
CA ASP A 436 34.08 -22.12 -14.38
C ASP A 436 33.09 -23.20 -14.84
N PHE A 437 32.62 -24.06 -13.93
CA PHE A 437 31.63 -25.08 -14.23
C PHE A 437 30.21 -24.52 -14.47
N LEU A 438 29.94 -23.28 -14.04
CA LEU A 438 28.66 -22.60 -14.28
C LEU A 438 28.63 -22.04 -15.70
N VAL A 439 28.09 -22.81 -16.63
CA VAL A 439 27.96 -22.40 -18.03
C VAL A 439 26.50 -22.58 -18.45
N SER A 440 25.94 -21.57 -19.12
CA SER A 440 24.61 -21.70 -19.72
C SER A 440 24.56 -22.91 -20.66
N ASN A 441 23.66 -23.84 -20.37
CA ASN A 441 23.43 -25.03 -21.21
C ASN A 441 22.00 -25.06 -21.79
N VAL A 442 21.26 -23.97 -21.61
CA VAL A 442 19.90 -23.73 -22.09
C VAL A 442 19.82 -22.32 -22.69
N THR A 443 18.94 -22.11 -23.67
CA THR A 443 18.69 -20.78 -24.23
C THR A 443 17.47 -20.09 -23.60
N TRP A 444 17.33 -18.79 -23.83
CA TRP A 444 16.16 -18.02 -23.41
C TRP A 444 14.85 -18.56 -24.03
N GLU A 445 14.90 -19.00 -25.29
CA GLU A 445 13.74 -19.56 -26.00
C GLU A 445 13.24 -20.86 -25.36
N GLU A 446 14.14 -21.66 -24.79
CA GLU A 446 13.78 -22.87 -24.06
C GLU A 446 13.10 -22.55 -22.71
N LEU A 447 13.42 -21.43 -22.06
CA LEU A 447 12.76 -20.96 -20.84
C LEU A 447 11.31 -20.52 -21.11
N ILE A 448 11.06 -19.87 -22.25
CA ILE A 448 9.72 -19.38 -22.63
C ILE A 448 8.79 -20.52 -23.06
N ASN A 449 9.33 -21.63 -23.57
CA ASN A 449 8.54 -22.71 -24.15
C ASN A 449 7.86 -23.59 -23.06
N THR A 450 6.77 -23.08 -22.49
CA THR A 450 5.97 -23.79 -21.48
C THR A 450 4.68 -24.37 -22.06
N ASP A 451 3.73 -24.79 -21.22
CA ASP A 451 2.41 -25.29 -21.67
C ASP A 451 1.43 -24.15 -22.00
N ILE A 452 1.79 -22.93 -21.64
CA ILE A 452 1.11 -21.70 -21.98
C ILE A 452 2.15 -20.63 -22.35
N VAL A 453 1.96 -19.98 -23.50
CA VAL A 453 2.93 -19.04 -24.03
C VAL A 453 2.20 -17.76 -24.44
N LEU A 454 2.69 -16.62 -23.97
CA LEU A 454 2.31 -15.32 -24.51
C LEU A 454 3.08 -15.12 -25.82
N ARG A 455 2.38 -14.96 -26.95
CA ARG A 455 3.03 -14.87 -28.28
C ARG A 455 3.79 -13.57 -28.48
N GLU A 456 3.38 -12.50 -27.80
CA GLU A 456 4.08 -11.22 -27.79
C GLU A 456 4.66 -10.89 -26.40
N THR A 457 5.48 -9.85 -26.31
CA THR A 457 5.94 -9.31 -25.03
C THR A 457 5.03 -8.17 -24.58
N ASN A 458 4.62 -8.16 -23.32
CA ASN A 458 3.80 -7.08 -22.78
C ASN A 458 4.15 -6.79 -21.31
N THR A 459 4.50 -5.53 -21.00
CA THR A 459 4.88 -5.12 -19.64
C THR A 459 3.69 -4.79 -18.74
N ALA A 460 2.48 -4.63 -19.29
CA ALA A 460 1.28 -4.31 -18.53
C ALA A 460 0.43 -5.55 -18.20
N VAL A 461 0.40 -6.55 -19.09
CA VAL A 461 -0.37 -7.78 -18.87
C VAL A 461 0.49 -8.80 -18.15
N ARG A 462 0.05 -9.21 -16.96
CA ARG A 462 0.69 -10.24 -16.13
C ARG A 462 -0.26 -11.42 -15.98
N SER A 463 0.28 -12.62 -15.84
CA SER A 463 -0.54 -13.81 -15.62
C SER A 463 0.16 -14.90 -14.80
N THR A 464 -0.65 -15.78 -14.23
CA THR A 464 -0.21 -17.00 -13.55
C THR A 464 -1.06 -18.19 -14.05
N TYR A 465 -0.40 -19.33 -14.29
CA TYR A 465 -1.04 -20.56 -14.74
C TYR A 465 -1.02 -21.59 -13.62
N ARG A 466 -2.20 -22.07 -13.24
CA ARG A 466 -2.38 -22.81 -12.00
C ARG A 466 -3.21 -24.07 -12.20
N LYS A 467 -2.96 -25.06 -11.36
CA LYS A 467 -3.68 -26.34 -11.34
C LYS A 467 -4.35 -26.54 -9.99
N SER A 468 -5.59 -27.02 -10.01
CA SER A 468 -6.37 -27.38 -8.82
C SER A 468 -7.23 -28.62 -9.10
N ASP A 469 -7.90 -29.10 -8.06
CA ASP A 469 -8.94 -30.14 -8.21
C ASP A 469 -10.17 -29.66 -9.00
N PHE A 470 -10.36 -28.34 -9.14
CA PHE A 470 -11.43 -27.74 -9.93
C PHE A 470 -11.08 -27.60 -11.43
N GLY A 471 -9.82 -27.89 -11.78
CA GLY A 471 -9.29 -27.75 -13.13
C GLY A 471 -8.04 -26.89 -13.21
N THR A 472 -7.49 -26.80 -14.41
CA THR A 472 -6.33 -25.96 -14.75
C THR A 472 -6.81 -24.65 -15.34
N PHE A 473 -6.25 -23.53 -14.91
CA PHE A 473 -6.67 -22.20 -15.33
C PHE A 473 -5.52 -21.20 -15.47
N LEU A 474 -5.73 -20.21 -16.32
CA LEU A 474 -4.94 -18.99 -16.44
C LEU A 474 -5.67 -17.86 -15.70
N PHE A 475 -4.97 -17.16 -14.82
CA PHE A 475 -5.39 -15.86 -14.29
C PHE A 475 -4.53 -14.77 -14.93
N ALA A 476 -5.15 -13.85 -15.69
CA ALA A 476 -4.44 -12.75 -16.34
C ALA A 476 -5.05 -11.40 -15.98
N VAL A 477 -4.22 -10.38 -15.82
CA VAL A 477 -4.61 -9.02 -15.42
C VAL A 477 -3.88 -7.97 -16.26
N ASN A 478 -4.60 -6.91 -16.65
CA ASN A 478 -4.01 -5.71 -17.22
C ASN A 478 -3.75 -4.68 -16.10
N LEU A 479 -2.47 -4.43 -15.84
CA LEU A 479 -2.00 -3.53 -14.78
C LEU A 479 -1.97 -2.05 -15.17
N SER A 480 -2.28 -1.73 -16.43
CA SER A 480 -2.36 -0.35 -16.90
C SER A 480 -3.54 0.41 -16.29
N GLU A 481 -3.32 1.70 -16.03
CA GLU A 481 -4.37 2.64 -15.61
C GLU A 481 -5.16 3.20 -16.80
N LYS A 482 -4.53 3.23 -17.98
CA LYS A 482 -4.99 4.04 -19.12
C LYS A 482 -5.26 3.22 -20.37
N GLU A 483 -4.43 2.22 -20.62
CA GLU A 483 -4.40 1.53 -21.91
C GLU A 483 -5.06 0.15 -21.83
N ALA A 484 -5.92 -0.13 -22.81
CA ALA A 484 -6.39 -1.49 -23.06
C ALA A 484 -5.33 -2.23 -23.90
N TYR A 485 -5.12 -3.51 -23.60
CA TYR A 485 -4.19 -4.35 -24.36
C TYR A 485 -4.90 -5.56 -24.95
N THR A 486 -4.51 -5.93 -26.17
CA THR A 486 -4.88 -7.21 -26.77
C THR A 486 -3.64 -8.10 -26.83
N VAL A 487 -3.70 -9.25 -26.19
CA VAL A 487 -2.63 -10.26 -26.17
C VAL A 487 -3.14 -11.62 -26.63
N HIS A 488 -2.23 -12.53 -27.01
CA HIS A 488 -2.51 -13.84 -27.56
C HIS A 488 -1.81 -14.91 -26.74
N TYR A 489 -2.60 -15.65 -25.96
CA TYR A 489 -2.11 -16.83 -25.26
C TYR A 489 -2.25 -18.05 -26.15
N GLU A 490 -1.13 -18.71 -26.44
CA GLU A 490 -1.11 -20.05 -27.02
C GLU A 490 -1.08 -21.09 -25.89
N VAL A 491 -2.07 -21.98 -25.91
CA VAL A 491 -2.30 -22.95 -24.84
C VAL A 491 -2.36 -24.35 -25.44
N LYS A 492 -1.63 -25.30 -24.85
CA LYS A 492 -1.67 -26.72 -25.23
C LYS A 492 -2.95 -27.40 -24.74
N ALA A 493 -4.08 -26.98 -25.29
CA ALA A 493 -5.43 -27.46 -24.99
C ALA A 493 -6.31 -27.46 -26.25
N LYS A 494 -7.52 -28.04 -26.19
CA LYS A 494 -8.50 -28.02 -27.30
C LYS A 494 -9.58 -26.95 -27.15
N GLY A 495 -9.74 -26.40 -25.95
CA GLY A 495 -10.74 -25.38 -25.67
C GLY A 495 -10.51 -24.71 -24.33
N MET A 496 -11.11 -23.52 -24.18
CA MET A 496 -11.14 -22.77 -22.93
C MET A 496 -12.51 -22.15 -22.69
N LYS A 497 -12.78 -21.80 -21.44
CA LYS A 497 -13.97 -21.04 -20.99
C LYS A 497 -13.58 -20.05 -19.90
N GLN A 498 -14.29 -18.94 -19.81
CA GLN A 498 -14.05 -17.92 -18.79
C GLN A 498 -14.90 -18.18 -17.55
N LEU A 499 -14.32 -18.06 -16.36
CA LEU A 499 -15.06 -18.00 -15.10
C LEU A 499 -15.27 -16.54 -14.70
N ASN A 500 -16.52 -16.10 -14.65
CA ASN A 500 -16.87 -14.82 -14.05
C ASN A 500 -16.99 -14.97 -12.52
N LEU A 501 -16.07 -14.38 -11.76
CA LEU A 501 -16.04 -14.51 -10.29
C LEU A 501 -17.20 -13.82 -9.57
N GLU A 502 -17.79 -12.78 -10.16
CA GLU A 502 -18.91 -12.06 -9.55
C GLU A 502 -20.19 -12.90 -9.58
N THR A 503 -20.42 -13.60 -10.70
CA THR A 503 -21.61 -14.44 -10.92
C THR A 503 -21.40 -15.92 -10.65
N VAL A 504 -20.14 -16.38 -10.57
CA VAL A 504 -19.71 -17.77 -10.42
C VAL A 504 -20.27 -18.64 -11.56
N ARG A 505 -20.17 -18.14 -12.79
CA ARG A 505 -20.63 -18.84 -14.00
C ARG A 505 -19.53 -18.92 -15.04
N PHE A 506 -19.56 -20.01 -15.79
CA PHE A 506 -18.71 -20.19 -16.95
C PHE A 506 -19.37 -19.58 -18.19
N GLU A 507 -18.55 -18.88 -18.97
CA GLU A 507 -18.90 -18.25 -20.23
C GLU A 507 -17.97 -18.77 -21.33
N GLY A 508 -18.48 -18.88 -22.56
CA GLY A 508 -17.66 -19.28 -23.70
C GLY A 508 -16.69 -18.16 -24.08
N VAL A 509 -15.52 -18.51 -24.59
CA VAL A 509 -14.54 -17.55 -25.11
C VAL A 509 -14.23 -17.81 -26.58
N TYR A 510 -13.83 -16.78 -27.31
CA TYR A 510 -13.32 -16.93 -28.66
C TYR A 510 -11.90 -17.51 -28.60
N PHE A 511 -11.63 -18.52 -29.43
CA PHE A 511 -10.30 -19.06 -29.65
C PHE A 511 -10.20 -19.66 -31.05
N GLU A 512 -8.97 -19.79 -31.54
CA GLU A 512 -8.66 -20.34 -32.85
C GLU A 512 -7.57 -21.42 -32.77
N ALA A 513 -7.36 -22.16 -33.86
CA ALA A 513 -6.31 -23.19 -33.89
C ALA A 513 -4.92 -22.55 -33.87
N GLY A 514 -4.07 -23.02 -32.96
CA GLY A 514 -2.66 -22.63 -32.84
C GLY A 514 -1.70 -23.66 -33.43
N ASP A 515 -0.40 -23.49 -33.17
CA ASP A 515 0.64 -24.40 -33.66
C ASP A 515 0.66 -25.69 -32.82
N CYS A 516 0.44 -25.58 -31.51
CA CYS A 516 0.47 -26.70 -30.56
C CYS A 516 -0.83 -26.89 -29.74
N GLY A 517 -1.91 -26.18 -30.09
CA GLY A 517 -3.19 -26.24 -29.41
C GLY A 517 -4.16 -25.18 -29.90
N ILE A 518 -4.55 -24.26 -29.02
CA ILE A 518 -5.42 -23.13 -29.35
C ILE A 518 -4.73 -21.80 -29.05
N VAL A 519 -5.18 -20.74 -29.70
CA VAL A 519 -4.80 -19.36 -29.44
C VAL A 519 -6.02 -18.62 -28.94
N VAL A 520 -5.88 -17.95 -27.80
CA VAL A 520 -6.93 -17.13 -27.18
C VAL A 520 -6.52 -15.65 -27.29
N PRO A 521 -7.09 -14.88 -28.23
CA PRO A 521 -6.94 -13.44 -28.25
C PRO A 521 -7.75 -12.84 -27.09
N LEU A 522 -7.07 -12.11 -26.22
CA LEU A 522 -7.64 -11.53 -25.02
C LEU A 522 -7.44 -10.01 -25.03
N THR A 523 -8.55 -9.27 -25.11
CA THR A 523 -8.55 -7.81 -24.92
C THR A 523 -8.93 -7.51 -23.48
N LEU A 524 -8.05 -6.83 -22.75
CA LEU A 524 -8.27 -6.41 -21.36
C LEU A 524 -8.25 -4.88 -21.27
N ASP A 525 -9.35 -4.29 -20.81
CA ASP A 525 -9.43 -2.88 -20.44
C ASP A 525 -8.50 -2.55 -19.24
N PRO A 526 -8.19 -1.27 -18.99
CA PRO A 526 -7.36 -0.88 -17.85
C PRO A 526 -7.92 -1.41 -16.52
N GLY A 527 -7.09 -2.15 -15.76
CA GLY A 527 -7.47 -2.82 -14.50
C GLY A 527 -8.39 -4.04 -14.65
N GLN A 528 -8.66 -4.50 -15.88
CA GLN A 528 -9.47 -5.69 -16.12
C GLN A 528 -8.63 -6.96 -15.91
N SER A 529 -9.29 -8.01 -15.43
CA SER A 529 -8.71 -9.34 -15.27
C SER A 529 -9.65 -10.42 -15.77
N VAL A 530 -9.10 -11.60 -16.04
CA VAL A 530 -9.83 -12.76 -16.53
C VAL A 530 -9.32 -14.05 -15.89
N LEU A 531 -10.22 -15.00 -15.68
CA LEU A 531 -9.91 -16.38 -15.34
C LEU A 531 -10.37 -17.30 -16.47
N LEU A 532 -9.43 -17.95 -17.16
CA LEU A 532 -9.69 -18.86 -18.25
C LEU A 532 -9.37 -20.29 -17.84
N TYR A 533 -10.37 -21.16 -17.80
CA TYR A 533 -10.22 -22.59 -17.53
C TYR A 533 -10.01 -23.37 -18.80
N VAL A 534 -9.10 -24.35 -18.74
CA VAL A 534 -8.95 -25.36 -19.79
C VAL A 534 -10.18 -26.26 -19.80
N ASP A 535 -10.82 -26.38 -20.96
CA ASP A 535 -11.97 -27.25 -21.20
C ASP A 535 -11.93 -27.77 -22.64
N ASP A 536 -11.44 -29.00 -22.81
CA ASP A 536 -11.30 -29.65 -24.12
C ASP A 536 -12.64 -29.92 -24.83
N LEU A 537 -13.77 -29.74 -24.15
CA LEU A 537 -15.12 -29.87 -24.73
C LEU A 537 -15.72 -28.50 -25.13
N ALA A 538 -15.10 -27.39 -24.73
CA ALA A 538 -15.56 -26.06 -25.09
C ALA A 538 -15.47 -25.86 -26.62
N SER A 539 -16.50 -25.23 -27.18
CA SER A 539 -16.50 -24.76 -28.58
C SER A 539 -16.20 -23.26 -28.61
N PRO A 540 -15.48 -22.76 -29.63
CA PRO A 540 -15.15 -21.34 -29.71
C PRO A 540 -16.41 -20.51 -29.92
N MET A 541 -16.53 -19.42 -29.17
CA MET A 541 -17.56 -18.40 -29.43
C MET A 541 -17.30 -17.75 -30.80
N PRO A 542 -18.34 -17.27 -31.51
CA PRO A 542 -18.15 -16.51 -32.74
C PRO A 542 -17.41 -15.19 -32.44
N LYS A 543 -16.53 -14.77 -33.35
CA LYS A 543 -15.90 -13.44 -33.29
C LYS A 543 -16.98 -12.37 -33.40
N GLU A 544 -17.02 -11.42 -32.46
CA GLU A 544 -17.96 -10.30 -32.54
C GLU A 544 -17.83 -9.60 -33.91
N LYS A 545 -18.94 -9.56 -34.65
CA LYS A 545 -19.10 -8.83 -35.90
C LYS A 545 -20.50 -8.22 -35.89
N GLY A 546 -20.59 -6.89 -35.91
CA GLY A 546 -21.88 -6.21 -35.98
C GLY A 546 -21.74 -4.82 -36.57
N ASN A 547 -22.75 -4.42 -37.36
CA ASN A 547 -23.06 -3.01 -37.54
C ASN A 547 -23.60 -2.51 -36.19
N THR A 548 -23.25 -1.30 -35.78
CA THR A 548 -23.54 -0.84 -34.42
C THR A 548 -24.26 0.49 -34.44
N ILE A 549 -25.43 0.56 -33.80
CA ILE A 549 -26.11 1.84 -33.55
C ILE A 549 -25.53 2.41 -32.25
N LEU A 550 -24.90 3.57 -32.34
CA LEU A 550 -24.33 4.28 -31.19
C LEU A 550 -25.26 5.41 -30.77
N GLN A 551 -25.67 5.40 -29.51
CA GLN A 551 -26.43 6.46 -28.89
C GLN A 551 -25.65 7.03 -27.69
N GLN A 552 -25.05 8.20 -27.88
CA GLN A 552 -24.45 8.97 -26.80
C GLN A 552 -25.56 9.73 -26.05
N LEU A 553 -25.61 9.61 -24.72
CA LEU A 553 -26.52 10.41 -23.90
C LEU A 553 -25.82 11.68 -23.41
N ASP A 554 -26.54 12.80 -23.36
CA ASP A 554 -26.04 14.02 -22.73
C ASP A 554 -26.02 13.88 -21.19
N THR A 555 -25.28 14.75 -20.53
CA THR A 555 -24.98 14.67 -19.10
C THR A 555 -26.00 15.40 -18.21
N ASN A 556 -27.10 15.93 -18.74
CA ASN A 556 -28.14 16.57 -17.91
C ASN A 556 -29.07 15.53 -17.31
N PHE A 557 -29.17 15.52 -15.98
CA PHE A 557 -29.98 14.60 -15.18
C PHE A 557 -30.84 15.33 -14.16
N ASN A 558 -31.94 14.69 -13.77
CA ASN A 558 -32.78 15.12 -12.66
C ASN A 558 -32.30 14.45 -11.37
N VAL A 559 -32.17 15.22 -10.30
CA VAL A 559 -31.98 14.68 -8.95
C VAL A 559 -33.34 14.17 -8.46
N VAL A 560 -33.44 12.86 -8.21
CA VAL A 560 -34.73 12.20 -7.92
C VAL A 560 -35.31 12.64 -6.56
N SER A 561 -34.45 12.86 -5.57
CA SER A 561 -34.84 13.34 -4.24
C SER A 561 -33.73 14.19 -3.63
N GLU A 562 -34.12 15.17 -2.81
CA GLU A 562 -33.15 15.95 -2.04
C GLU A 562 -32.33 15.03 -1.14
N VAL A 563 -31.03 15.28 -1.07
CA VAL A 563 -30.08 14.51 -0.26
C VAL A 563 -29.43 15.39 0.79
N ARG A 564 -28.98 14.77 1.88
CA ARG A 564 -28.15 15.45 2.87
C ARG A 564 -26.77 15.70 2.26
N ASN A 565 -26.50 16.96 1.99
CA ASN A 565 -25.20 17.48 1.60
C ASN A 565 -24.45 17.99 2.83
N GLN A 566 -23.18 18.31 2.65
CA GLN A 566 -22.28 18.71 3.72
C GLN A 566 -21.52 20.00 3.38
N LEU A 567 -20.96 20.64 4.40
CA LEU A 567 -19.93 21.68 4.28
C LEU A 567 -18.96 21.51 5.46
N THR A 568 -17.66 21.38 5.16
CA THR A 568 -16.60 21.38 6.17
C THR A 568 -16.09 22.80 6.39
N ILE A 569 -15.97 23.20 7.65
CA ILE A 569 -15.41 24.49 8.06
C ILE A 569 -14.13 24.19 8.85
N ASP A 570 -12.99 24.47 8.24
CA ASP A 570 -11.62 24.18 8.72
C ASP A 570 -10.77 25.46 8.88
N TYR A 571 -11.43 26.61 8.93
CA TYR A 571 -10.87 27.89 9.33
C TYR A 571 -11.54 28.39 10.61
N VAL A 572 -10.75 28.99 11.49
CA VAL A 572 -11.20 29.42 12.81
C VAL A 572 -10.44 30.67 13.28
N SER A 573 -11.13 31.54 14.01
CA SER A 573 -10.51 32.63 14.78
C SER A 573 -10.32 32.20 16.24
N LEU A 574 -9.10 32.34 16.76
CA LEU A 574 -8.75 32.06 18.15
C LEU A 574 -8.93 33.30 19.04
N SER A 575 -9.37 33.09 20.28
CA SER A 575 -9.37 34.10 21.34
C SER A 575 -9.05 33.45 22.69
N TYR A 576 -8.44 34.22 23.59
CA TYR A 576 -8.19 33.81 24.99
C TYR A 576 -9.13 34.49 25.99
N ASP A 577 -9.95 35.46 25.55
CA ASP A 577 -10.81 36.28 26.40
C ASP A 577 -12.27 36.36 25.93
N ASN A 578 -12.61 35.74 24.79
CA ASN A 578 -13.91 35.80 24.10
C ASN A 578 -14.34 37.22 23.68
N ILE A 579 -13.39 38.15 23.59
CA ILE A 579 -13.64 39.55 23.22
C ILE A 579 -12.79 39.89 22.00
N THR A 580 -11.49 39.61 22.07
CA THR A 580 -10.52 39.90 21.03
C THR A 580 -10.23 38.61 20.29
N TYR A 581 -10.60 38.58 19.00
CA TYR A 581 -10.36 37.44 18.13
C TYR A 581 -9.27 37.78 17.13
N ASP A 582 -8.37 36.82 16.92
CA ASP A 582 -7.38 36.87 15.84
C ASP A 582 -8.06 36.78 14.46
N GLU A 583 -7.30 37.12 13.41
CA GLU A 583 -7.72 36.83 12.04
C GLU A 583 -7.98 35.33 11.86
N SER A 584 -8.96 34.99 11.01
CA SER A 584 -9.31 33.60 10.73
C SER A 584 -8.13 32.88 10.08
N MET A 585 -7.79 31.70 10.59
CA MET A 585 -6.64 30.93 10.13
C MET A 585 -6.97 29.43 10.06
N PRO A 586 -6.16 28.63 9.34
CA PRO A 586 -6.38 27.19 9.25
C PRO A 586 -6.35 26.52 10.62
N ILE A 587 -7.25 25.56 10.88
CA ILE A 587 -7.31 24.87 12.17
C ILE A 587 -5.98 24.20 12.56
N MET A 588 -5.21 23.71 11.57
CA MET A 588 -3.92 23.06 11.82
C MET A 588 -2.84 24.06 12.25
N ALA A 589 -2.90 25.30 11.76
CA ALA A 589 -2.05 26.39 12.23
C ALA A 589 -2.36 26.75 13.69
N VAL A 590 -3.66 26.82 14.05
CA VAL A 590 -4.09 27.02 15.44
C VAL A 590 -3.59 25.89 16.33
N SER A 591 -3.77 24.64 15.91
CA SER A 591 -3.31 23.46 16.66
C SER A 591 -1.79 23.53 16.93
N TYR A 592 -1.00 23.79 15.89
CA TYR A 592 0.46 23.89 16.00
C TYR A 592 0.91 25.08 16.88
N ARG A 593 0.22 26.22 16.79
CA ARG A 593 0.47 27.37 17.67
C ARG A 593 0.22 27.02 19.13
N LEU A 594 -0.91 26.40 19.46
CA LEU A 594 -1.24 26.04 20.84
C LEU A 594 -0.26 24.99 21.41
N LEU A 595 0.17 24.02 20.59
CA LEU A 595 1.23 23.08 20.95
C LEU A 595 2.55 23.82 21.25
N SER A 596 2.93 24.77 20.40
CA SER A 596 4.17 25.56 20.54
C SER A 596 4.15 26.48 21.77
N GLU A 597 2.98 26.98 22.18
CA GLU A 597 2.82 27.82 23.37
C GLU A 597 3.01 27.04 24.69
N ARG A 598 2.85 25.70 24.67
CA ARG A 598 2.97 24.80 25.82
C ARG A 598 2.17 25.24 27.04
N GLN A 599 0.97 25.79 26.83
CA GLN A 599 0.17 26.43 27.87
C GLN A 599 -1.26 25.89 27.89
N ASN A 600 -1.63 25.27 29.01
CA ASN A 600 -3.00 24.85 29.27
C ASN A 600 -3.84 26.07 29.66
N ARG A 601 -4.99 26.27 29.03
CA ARG A 601 -5.86 27.43 29.25
C ARG A 601 -7.23 27.25 28.61
N THR A 602 -8.20 28.05 29.06
CA THR A 602 -9.45 28.27 28.31
C THR A 602 -9.15 29.01 27.01
N ILE A 603 -9.70 28.51 25.91
CA ILE A 603 -9.67 29.14 24.59
C ILE A 603 -11.08 29.24 24.03
N TYR A 604 -11.25 30.17 23.08
CA TYR A 604 -12.49 30.35 22.33
C TYR A 604 -12.20 30.23 20.84
N LEU A 605 -12.97 29.36 20.18
CA LEU A 605 -12.83 29.06 18.75
C LEU A 605 -14.08 29.57 18.03
N LYS A 606 -13.93 30.59 17.18
CA LYS A 606 -15.02 31.15 16.39
C LYS A 606 -14.94 30.69 14.94
N TYR A 607 -15.95 29.95 14.51
CA TYR A 607 -16.17 29.49 13.14
C TYR A 607 -17.24 30.35 12.46
N GLU A 608 -17.15 30.51 11.14
CA GLU A 608 -18.05 31.38 10.37
C GLU A 608 -18.53 30.66 9.12
N PHE A 609 -19.80 30.89 8.74
CA PHE A 609 -20.37 30.38 7.49
C PHE A 609 -21.44 31.32 6.93
N GLU A 610 -21.65 31.27 5.62
CA GLU A 610 -22.60 32.14 4.91
C GLU A 610 -23.80 31.36 4.35
N VAL A 611 -24.99 31.94 4.48
CA VAL A 611 -26.24 31.35 3.97
C VAL A 611 -26.93 32.33 3.05
N LYS A 612 -27.05 31.98 1.77
CA LYS A 612 -27.79 32.78 0.78
C LYS A 612 -29.26 32.38 0.74
N GLU A 613 -29.56 31.08 0.85
CA GLU A 613 -30.92 30.56 0.92
C GLU A 613 -31.05 29.54 2.06
N LEU A 614 -32.06 29.71 2.92
CA LEU A 614 -32.31 28.80 4.03
C LEU A 614 -32.81 27.45 3.53
N SER A 615 -32.21 26.40 4.08
CA SER A 615 -32.71 25.03 3.96
C SER A 615 -33.72 24.72 5.07
N ASN A 616 -34.56 23.70 4.87
CA ASN A 616 -35.48 23.22 5.91
C ASN A 616 -34.82 22.20 6.87
N LEU A 617 -33.59 21.78 6.59
CA LEU A 617 -32.75 21.00 7.49
C LEU A 617 -31.33 21.58 7.49
N LEU A 618 -30.84 21.91 8.68
CA LEU A 618 -29.48 22.37 8.89
C LEU A 618 -29.02 21.94 10.28
N ILE A 619 -28.04 21.06 10.33
CA ILE A 619 -27.46 20.48 11.55
C ILE A 619 -26.00 20.89 11.60
N ILE A 620 -25.54 21.33 12.75
CA ILE A 620 -24.11 21.47 13.05
C ILE A 620 -23.64 20.22 13.79
N GLU A 621 -22.49 19.68 13.38
CA GLU A 621 -21.79 18.58 14.02
C GLU A 621 -20.36 18.99 14.34
N ALA A 622 -19.88 18.62 15.52
CA ALA A 622 -18.51 18.84 15.98
C ALA A 622 -18.04 17.64 16.79
N GLU A 623 -16.73 17.49 16.93
CA GLU A 623 -16.17 16.46 17.81
C GLU A 623 -16.42 16.81 19.29
N ASP A 624 -16.58 15.79 20.14
CA ASP A 624 -16.62 16.00 21.59
C ASP A 624 -15.22 16.30 22.13
N GLN A 625 -14.92 17.60 22.20
CA GLN A 625 -13.68 18.16 22.74
C GLN A 625 -13.84 18.66 24.17
N HIS A 626 -14.82 18.12 24.92
CA HIS A 626 -15.14 18.57 26.27
C HIS A 626 -15.44 20.09 26.34
N TYR A 627 -16.13 20.62 25.33
CA TYR A 627 -16.52 22.03 25.33
C TYR A 627 -17.40 22.35 26.55
N LYS A 628 -17.25 23.57 27.07
CA LYS A 628 -18.07 24.06 28.19
C LYS A 628 -19.38 24.64 27.69
N ASN A 629 -19.29 25.51 26.69
CA ASN A 629 -20.40 26.27 26.15
C ASN A 629 -20.23 26.44 24.65
N VAL A 630 -21.35 26.53 23.92
CA VAL A 630 -21.38 26.78 22.48
C VAL A 630 -22.43 27.85 22.20
N TRP A 631 -22.08 28.85 21.39
CA TRP A 631 -23.01 29.91 20.98
C TRP A 631 -23.12 29.99 19.46
N LEU A 632 -24.34 30.07 18.95
CA LEU A 632 -24.64 30.38 17.55
C LEU A 632 -25.28 31.76 17.48
N ASN A 633 -24.66 32.69 16.74
CA ASN A 633 -25.12 34.08 16.61
C ASN A 633 -25.35 34.76 17.97
N GLY A 634 -24.52 34.42 18.97
CA GLY A 634 -24.61 34.93 20.35
C GLY A 634 -25.66 34.24 21.23
N GLN A 635 -26.45 33.30 20.70
CA GLN A 635 -27.38 32.50 21.47
C GLN A 635 -26.75 31.15 21.83
N GLU A 636 -26.80 30.80 23.12
CA GLU A 636 -26.28 29.53 23.61
C GLU A 636 -27.07 28.34 23.05
N ILE A 637 -26.35 27.31 22.62
CA ILE A 637 -26.89 26.06 22.07
C ILE A 637 -26.24 24.86 22.76
N ALA A 638 -26.92 23.71 22.73
CA ALA A 638 -26.40 22.45 23.27
C ALA A 638 -26.37 21.36 22.20
N LEU A 639 -25.16 20.86 21.86
CA LEU A 639 -25.00 19.70 20.97
C LEU A 639 -25.28 18.44 21.79
N SER A 640 -26.55 18.04 21.84
CA SER A 640 -27.06 16.98 22.73
C SER A 640 -27.33 15.66 22.02
N GLN A 641 -27.22 15.62 20.69
CA GLN A 641 -27.45 14.43 19.88
C GLN A 641 -26.12 13.82 19.45
N LYS A 642 -26.12 12.52 19.15
CA LYS A 642 -24.95 11.85 18.57
C LYS A 642 -24.71 12.35 17.15
N GLY A 643 -23.43 12.45 16.80
CA GLY A 643 -22.97 12.85 15.48
C GLY A 643 -23.47 11.97 14.34
N ILE A 644 -23.48 12.54 13.14
CA ILE A 644 -23.86 11.91 11.89
C ILE A 644 -22.64 11.19 11.29
N LEU A 645 -21.47 11.83 11.29
CA LEU A 645 -20.23 11.23 10.78
C LEU A 645 -19.72 10.16 11.74
N ASP A 646 -19.66 10.46 13.03
CA ASP A 646 -19.22 9.51 14.06
C ASP A 646 -20.15 9.53 15.28
N LYS A 647 -20.32 8.36 15.90
CA LYS A 647 -21.05 8.21 17.17
C LYS A 647 -20.36 8.92 18.34
N SER A 648 -19.06 9.23 18.24
CA SER A 648 -18.31 10.01 19.24
C SER A 648 -18.40 11.51 19.02
N PHE A 649 -18.99 11.95 17.91
CA PHE A 649 -19.25 13.37 17.66
C PHE A 649 -20.61 13.75 18.24
N ILE A 650 -20.89 15.04 18.28
CA ILE A 650 -22.11 15.61 18.84
C ILE A 650 -22.68 16.69 17.93
N CYS A 651 -24.00 16.76 17.87
CA CYS A 651 -24.71 17.63 16.93
C CYS A 651 -26.01 18.22 17.48
N CYS A 652 -26.53 19.23 16.79
CA CYS A 652 -27.90 19.72 16.96
C CYS A 652 -28.44 20.37 15.68
N ASP A 653 -29.77 20.40 15.55
CA ASP A 653 -30.46 21.21 14.53
C ASP A 653 -30.33 22.70 14.87
N ILE A 654 -30.00 23.52 13.88
CA ILE A 654 -29.79 24.97 14.02
C ILE A 654 -30.66 25.82 13.10
N VAL A 655 -31.61 25.22 12.37
CA VAL A 655 -32.44 25.93 11.36
C VAL A 655 -33.12 27.17 11.93
N SER A 656 -33.60 27.11 13.17
CA SER A 656 -34.35 28.20 13.82
C SER A 656 -33.49 29.39 14.26
N LEU A 657 -32.16 29.23 14.29
CA LEU A 657 -31.20 30.20 14.81
C LEU A 657 -30.28 30.79 13.74
N VAL A 658 -30.25 30.17 12.56
CA VAL A 658 -29.48 30.62 11.41
C VAL A 658 -30.23 31.73 10.67
N LYS A 659 -29.48 32.73 10.19
CA LYS A 659 -29.98 33.85 9.39
C LYS A 659 -29.36 33.86 8.00
N VAL A 660 -30.06 34.47 7.04
CA VAL A 660 -29.47 34.79 5.73
C VAL A 660 -28.31 35.76 5.92
N GLY A 661 -27.20 35.52 5.22
CA GLY A 661 -25.91 36.19 5.38
C GLY A 661 -24.97 35.41 6.29
N LYS A 662 -24.09 36.13 6.98
CA LYS A 662 -23.04 35.58 7.83
C LYS A 662 -23.60 35.06 9.16
N ASN A 663 -23.17 33.87 9.55
CA ASN A 663 -23.45 33.23 10.84
C ASN A 663 -22.12 32.90 11.54
N GLU A 664 -22.13 32.95 12.86
CA GLU A 664 -20.93 32.73 13.69
C GLU A 664 -21.24 31.72 14.78
N VAL A 665 -20.34 30.75 14.98
CA VAL A 665 -20.41 29.73 16.03
C VAL A 665 -19.16 29.81 16.88
N VAL A 666 -19.32 29.96 18.19
CA VAL A 666 -18.22 30.07 19.16
C VAL A 666 -18.25 28.88 20.10
N PHE A 667 -17.11 28.18 20.23
CA PHE A 667 -16.89 27.12 21.21
C PHE A 667 -15.95 27.61 22.31
N GLU A 668 -16.31 27.35 23.57
CA GLU A 668 -15.41 27.50 24.73
C GLU A 668 -14.82 26.13 25.09
N ILE A 669 -13.49 26.02 25.08
CA ILE A 669 -12.77 24.76 25.30
C ILE A 669 -11.67 24.96 26.34
N GLU A 670 -11.46 23.97 27.20
CA GLU A 670 -10.29 23.90 28.07
C GLU A 670 -9.16 23.16 27.35
N TYR A 671 -8.22 23.91 26.78
CA TYR A 671 -7.09 23.32 26.07
C TYR A 671 -6.08 22.72 27.06
N TYR A 672 -5.76 21.45 26.84
CA TYR A 672 -4.79 20.68 27.60
C TYR A 672 -4.07 19.66 26.72
N GLN A 673 -2.79 19.42 26.99
CA GLN A 673 -2.02 18.27 26.50
C GLN A 673 -1.12 17.70 27.60
N ASP A 674 -0.94 16.39 27.60
CA ASP A 674 0.08 15.71 28.41
C ASP A 674 1.50 16.20 28.06
N PRO A 675 2.40 16.39 29.05
CA PRO A 675 3.79 16.77 28.81
C PRO A 675 4.55 15.94 27.77
N MET A 676 4.22 14.65 27.65
CA MET A 676 4.82 13.74 26.66
C MET A 676 4.58 14.19 25.22
N VAL A 677 3.43 14.82 24.93
CA VAL A 677 3.10 15.34 23.59
C VAL A 677 4.10 16.43 23.19
N TYR A 678 4.42 17.34 24.11
CA TYR A 678 5.39 18.41 23.82
C TYR A 678 6.81 17.85 23.66
N HIS A 679 7.17 16.84 24.47
CA HIS A 679 8.49 16.22 24.40
C HIS A 679 8.73 15.63 23.01
N LEU A 680 7.83 14.75 22.58
CA LEU A 680 7.99 14.03 21.31
C LEU A 680 7.84 14.93 20.07
N HIS A 681 7.07 16.03 20.12
CA HIS A 681 6.91 16.93 18.97
C HIS A 681 7.91 18.07 18.87
N LEU A 682 8.42 18.57 20.00
CA LEU A 682 9.07 19.88 20.04
C LEU A 682 10.43 19.88 20.73
N ASP A 683 10.80 18.81 21.44
CA ASP A 683 12.14 18.69 22.01
C ASP A 683 13.06 17.96 21.02
N GLU A 684 14.35 18.33 21.00
CA GLU A 684 15.35 17.57 20.24
C GLU A 684 15.71 16.28 20.99
N GLY A 685 15.58 15.12 20.34
CA GLY A 685 15.82 13.80 20.93
C GLY A 685 16.27 12.75 19.90
N ASP A 686 16.59 11.55 20.37
CA ASP A 686 16.82 10.35 19.55
C ASP A 686 15.53 9.53 19.34
N ASP A 687 14.38 10.18 19.55
CA ASP A 687 13.06 9.59 19.42
C ASP A 687 12.81 9.12 17.99
N THR A 688 12.41 7.87 17.86
CA THR A 688 12.08 7.26 16.56
C THR A 688 10.59 7.38 16.27
N GLU A 689 10.24 7.16 15.01
CA GLU A 689 8.86 6.99 14.53
C GLU A 689 8.03 6.06 15.43
N SER A 690 8.63 4.99 15.98
CA SER A 690 7.92 4.04 16.84
C SER A 690 7.34 4.67 18.11
N LEU A 691 8.00 5.68 18.70
CA LEU A 691 7.45 6.44 19.83
C LEU A 691 6.42 7.48 19.38
N MET A 692 6.66 8.13 18.23
CA MET A 692 5.71 9.08 17.64
C MET A 692 4.36 8.43 17.34
N ASN A 693 4.35 7.20 16.81
CA ASN A 693 3.14 6.45 16.49
C ASN A 693 2.32 6.04 17.75
N CYS A 694 2.90 6.18 18.95
CA CYS A 694 2.20 5.95 20.22
C CYS A 694 1.51 7.21 20.79
N LEU A 695 1.64 8.37 20.15
CA LEU A 695 1.08 9.64 20.64
C LEU A 695 -0.43 9.71 20.50
N SER A 696 -1.07 10.30 21.51
CA SER A 696 -2.47 10.74 21.46
C SER A 696 -2.59 12.12 22.05
N TYR A 697 -3.29 13.03 21.37
CA TYR A 697 -3.63 14.35 21.90
C TYR A 697 -4.82 14.26 22.86
N ASP A 698 -4.77 15.02 23.95
CA ASP A 698 -5.89 15.18 24.88
C ASP A 698 -6.94 16.15 24.32
N THR A 699 -6.48 17.24 23.71
CA THR A 699 -7.34 18.24 23.04
C THR A 699 -6.88 18.49 21.61
N ASP A 700 -7.60 17.93 20.63
CA ASP A 700 -7.41 18.31 19.22
C ASP A 700 -8.11 19.64 18.91
N ILE A 701 -7.67 20.38 17.89
CA ILE A 701 -8.43 21.51 17.31
C ILE A 701 -8.99 21.03 15.98
N GLU A 702 -10.31 21.03 15.82
CA GLU A 702 -10.97 20.30 14.74
C GLU A 702 -11.92 21.14 13.89
N CYS A 703 -12.25 20.60 12.71
CA CYS A 703 -13.27 21.16 11.84
C CYS A 703 -14.65 21.05 12.51
N ILE A 704 -15.56 21.92 12.09
CA ILE A 704 -17.00 21.68 12.28
C ILE A 704 -17.65 21.35 10.93
N TYR A 705 -18.74 20.60 10.98
CA TYR A 705 -19.44 20.13 9.80
C TYR A 705 -20.88 20.63 9.83
N LEU A 706 -21.35 21.16 8.70
CA LEU A 706 -22.77 21.46 8.48
C LEU A 706 -23.39 20.36 7.63
N HIS A 707 -24.58 19.91 8.00
CA HIS A 707 -25.34 18.89 7.29
C HIS A 707 -26.75 19.37 6.99
N GLY A 708 -27.22 19.18 5.76
CA GLY A 708 -28.56 19.63 5.39
C GLY A 708 -28.89 19.36 3.93
N ASN A 709 -30.12 19.61 3.52
CA ASN A 709 -30.51 19.58 2.11
C ASN A 709 -30.31 20.98 1.50
N PHE A 710 -29.05 21.30 1.27
CA PHE A 710 -28.60 22.53 0.60
C PHE A 710 -27.61 22.18 -0.52
N GLY A 711 -27.40 23.12 -1.43
CA GLY A 711 -26.21 23.16 -2.28
C GLY A 711 -25.14 24.06 -1.65
N VAL A 712 -23.88 23.85 -2.01
CA VAL A 712 -22.78 24.74 -1.67
C VAL A 712 -22.34 25.49 -2.93
N GLU A 713 -22.23 26.80 -2.89
CA GLU A 713 -21.75 27.62 -4.01
C GLU A 713 -20.43 28.29 -3.63
N ALA A 714 -19.40 28.13 -4.46
CA ALA A 714 -18.16 28.89 -4.35
C ALA A 714 -18.32 30.27 -4.99
N LEU A 715 -18.16 31.35 -4.21
CA LEU A 715 -18.45 32.72 -4.64
C LEU A 715 -17.49 33.25 -5.71
N ASP A 716 -16.27 32.74 -5.77
CA ASP A 716 -15.22 33.18 -6.71
C ASP A 716 -15.08 32.28 -7.93
N GLY A 717 -15.94 31.26 -8.08
CA GLY A 717 -15.86 30.29 -9.16
C GLY A 717 -14.81 29.21 -8.93
N TYR A 718 -14.37 28.59 -10.03
CA TYR A 718 -13.54 27.39 -10.06
C TYR A 718 -12.44 27.48 -11.10
N GLU A 719 -11.29 26.89 -10.79
CA GLU A 719 -10.20 26.63 -11.73
C GLU A 719 -9.97 25.11 -11.81
N ILE A 720 -9.64 24.57 -12.98
CA ILE A 720 -9.34 23.14 -13.17
C ILE A 720 -7.85 22.99 -13.46
N CYS A 721 -7.18 22.15 -12.69
CA CYS A 721 -5.75 21.85 -12.86
C CYS A 721 -5.54 20.37 -13.20
N MET A 722 -4.57 20.07 -14.07
CA MET A 722 -4.19 18.70 -14.47
C MET A 722 -2.74 18.36 -14.09
N ARG A 723 -2.41 17.06 -14.03
CA ARG A 723 -1.03 16.53 -13.98
C ARG A 723 -0.60 16.11 -15.37
N GLU A 724 0.41 16.77 -15.95
CA GLU A 724 1.14 16.20 -17.09
C GLU A 724 2.65 16.36 -16.86
N LYS A 725 3.36 15.25 -16.62
CA LYS A 725 4.83 15.15 -16.55
C LYS A 725 5.57 16.36 -15.92
N GLY A 726 5.10 16.85 -14.77
CA GLY A 726 5.78 17.94 -14.04
C GLY A 726 5.51 19.35 -14.57
N GLU A 727 4.60 19.53 -15.54
CA GLU A 727 4.14 20.84 -16.03
C GLU A 727 2.67 21.07 -15.66
N VAL A 728 2.35 22.31 -15.24
CA VAL A 728 0.97 22.76 -15.03
C VAL A 728 0.42 23.20 -16.38
N VAL A 729 -0.51 22.44 -16.93
CA VAL A 729 -1.25 22.84 -18.13
C VAL A 729 -2.58 23.44 -17.70
N ASP A 730 -2.82 24.69 -18.09
CA ASP A 730 -4.12 25.34 -17.97
C ASP A 730 -5.05 24.71 -19.02
N VAL A 731 -5.83 23.71 -18.61
CA VAL A 731 -6.65 22.93 -19.54
C VAL A 731 -7.97 23.65 -19.79
N LYS A 732 -7.99 24.43 -20.86
CA LYS A 732 -9.23 24.92 -21.47
C LYS A 732 -10.09 23.73 -21.85
N GLU A 733 -11.37 23.81 -21.50
CA GLU A 733 -12.44 22.84 -21.71
C GLU A 733 -12.27 22.07 -23.03
N GLU A 734 -11.96 20.75 -22.95
CA GLU A 734 -12.35 19.67 -23.89
C GLU A 734 -11.47 18.39 -23.83
N ALA A 735 -10.37 18.33 -23.07
CA ALA A 735 -9.53 17.11 -23.00
C ALA A 735 -10.02 16.09 -21.95
N ASN A 736 -10.03 14.80 -22.32
CA ASN A 736 -10.51 13.62 -21.60
C ASN A 736 -10.38 13.70 -20.06
N ARG A 737 -11.53 13.78 -19.38
CA ARG A 737 -11.67 13.82 -17.91
C ARG A 737 -11.47 12.44 -17.23
N GLU A 738 -10.58 11.62 -17.74
CA GLU A 738 -10.32 10.24 -17.26
C GLU A 738 -9.25 10.19 -16.16
N GLU A 739 -8.62 11.30 -15.81
CA GLU A 739 -7.39 11.26 -15.02
C GLU A 739 -7.63 11.42 -13.51
N CYS A 740 -7.04 10.53 -12.72
CA CYS A 740 -6.94 10.60 -11.25
C CYS A 740 -6.08 11.78 -10.74
N HIS A 741 -5.87 12.79 -11.58
CA HIS A 741 -4.93 13.88 -11.33
C HIS A 741 -5.53 15.26 -11.62
N LEU A 742 -6.85 15.30 -11.74
CA LEU A 742 -7.59 16.53 -11.94
C LEU A 742 -8.05 17.06 -10.59
N SER A 743 -7.66 18.30 -10.28
CA SER A 743 -8.13 19.01 -9.10
C SER A 743 -9.00 20.19 -9.51
N ILE A 744 -10.10 20.39 -8.78
CA ILE A 744 -10.94 21.58 -8.90
C ILE A 744 -10.54 22.51 -7.76
N LEU A 745 -10.01 23.68 -8.13
CA LEU A 745 -9.54 24.69 -7.18
C LEU A 745 -10.57 25.81 -7.00
N THR A 746 -10.66 26.31 -5.78
CA THR A 746 -11.46 27.49 -5.45
C THR A 746 -10.91 28.22 -4.21
N THR A 747 -11.25 29.49 -4.04
CA THR A 747 -10.73 30.35 -2.96
C THR A 747 -11.22 30.00 -1.55
N GLY A 748 -12.22 29.12 -1.44
CA GLY A 748 -12.78 28.71 -0.15
C GLY A 748 -13.93 29.56 0.38
N ARG A 749 -14.37 30.58 -0.37
CA ARG A 749 -15.53 31.40 0.03
C ARG A 749 -16.83 30.71 -0.38
N PHE A 750 -17.41 29.95 0.55
CA PHE A 750 -18.61 29.15 0.34
C PHE A 750 -19.88 29.79 0.89
N THR A 751 -21.01 29.61 0.20
CA THR A 751 -22.34 29.97 0.70
C THR A 751 -23.34 28.84 0.51
N LEU A 752 -24.26 28.68 1.46
CA LEU A 752 -25.35 27.70 1.36
C LEU A 752 -26.48 28.24 0.45
N VAL A 753 -26.85 27.45 -0.55
CA VAL A 753 -27.92 27.73 -1.52
C VAL A 753 -28.95 26.60 -1.53
N LYS A 754 -30.06 26.79 -2.25
CA LYS A 754 -31.00 25.70 -2.47
C LYS A 754 -30.38 24.61 -3.36
N GLN A 755 -30.59 23.34 -3.00
CA GLN A 755 -30.12 22.22 -3.81
C GLN A 755 -30.79 22.21 -5.20
N LYS A 756 -29.99 22.02 -6.26
CA LYS A 756 -30.48 21.97 -7.65
C LYS A 756 -31.24 20.68 -7.91
N LYS A 757 -32.33 20.79 -8.68
CA LYS A 757 -33.12 19.62 -9.14
C LYS A 757 -32.67 19.08 -10.49
N HIS A 758 -32.00 19.91 -11.28
CA HIS A 758 -31.44 19.59 -12.58
C HIS A 758 -29.95 19.87 -12.52
N VAL A 759 -29.13 18.87 -12.88
CA VAL A 759 -27.67 18.93 -12.74
C VAL A 759 -27.00 18.35 -13.96
N ASP A 760 -25.81 18.84 -14.27
CA ASP A 760 -24.86 18.17 -15.13
C ASP A 760 -24.12 17.09 -14.32
N ILE A 761 -24.41 15.81 -14.58
CA ILE A 761 -23.80 14.66 -13.89
C ILE A 761 -22.28 14.60 -14.07
N SER A 762 -21.71 15.29 -15.05
CA SER A 762 -20.27 15.37 -15.27
C SER A 762 -19.56 16.41 -14.40
N ARG A 763 -20.33 17.22 -13.65
CA ARG A 763 -19.84 18.38 -12.87
C ARG A 763 -20.52 18.48 -11.50
N LEU A 764 -20.85 17.35 -10.85
CA LEU A 764 -21.63 17.36 -9.60
C LEU A 764 -21.03 18.26 -8.51
N VAL A 765 -19.69 18.28 -8.41
CA VAL A 765 -18.95 19.18 -7.50
C VAL A 765 -19.38 20.64 -7.73
N GLN A 766 -19.30 21.14 -8.96
CA GLN A 766 -19.69 22.51 -9.31
C GLN A 766 -21.22 22.74 -9.30
N GLU A 767 -22.02 21.68 -9.37
CA GLU A 767 -23.49 21.72 -9.30
C GLU A 767 -24.05 21.81 -7.87
N GLY A 768 -23.17 21.98 -6.87
CA GLY A 768 -23.55 22.23 -5.48
C GLY A 768 -23.17 21.12 -4.51
N PHE A 769 -22.51 20.06 -4.99
CA PHE A 769 -22.11 18.89 -4.21
C PHE A 769 -20.60 18.90 -3.88
N LEU A 770 -20.05 20.08 -3.58
CA LEU A 770 -18.60 20.26 -3.38
C LEU A 770 -18.04 19.37 -2.28
N PHE A 771 -18.67 19.38 -1.11
CA PHE A 771 -18.28 18.58 0.06
C PHE A 771 -19.12 17.30 0.22
N PHE A 772 -19.84 16.92 -0.84
CA PHE A 772 -20.74 15.79 -0.77
C PHE A 772 -19.96 14.51 -0.49
N ALA A 773 -20.44 13.72 0.47
CA ALA A 773 -20.01 12.35 0.70
C ALA A 773 -21.25 11.52 1.00
N GLY A 774 -21.62 10.61 0.09
CA GLY A 774 -22.88 9.89 0.20
C GLY A 774 -23.37 9.29 -1.11
N GLU A 775 -24.70 9.18 -1.21
CA GLU A 775 -25.41 8.59 -2.35
C GLU A 775 -26.30 9.61 -3.07
N LEU A 776 -26.22 9.65 -4.41
CA LEU A 776 -27.10 10.42 -5.29
C LEU A 776 -27.85 9.51 -6.25
N LEU A 777 -29.17 9.69 -6.35
CA LEU A 777 -29.99 9.04 -7.38
C LEU A 777 -30.37 10.05 -8.46
N LEU A 778 -29.92 9.77 -9.69
CA LEU A 778 -30.07 10.65 -10.85
C LEU A 778 -30.92 9.96 -11.92
N GLU A 779 -31.79 10.70 -12.60
CA GLU A 779 -32.72 10.18 -13.61
C GLU A 779 -32.61 10.94 -14.93
N LYS A 780 -32.68 10.19 -16.04
CA LYS A 780 -32.74 10.72 -17.40
C LYS A 780 -33.69 9.90 -18.26
N HIS A 781 -34.50 10.61 -19.04
CA HIS A 781 -35.35 10.04 -20.07
C HIS A 781 -34.58 10.04 -21.40
N PHE A 782 -34.68 8.97 -22.18
CA PHE A 782 -34.10 8.88 -23.52
C PHE A 782 -34.94 7.97 -24.41
N GLU A 783 -34.83 8.14 -25.73
CA GLU A 783 -35.62 7.39 -26.71
C GLU A 783 -34.75 6.45 -27.52
N VAL A 784 -35.19 5.20 -27.70
CA VAL A 784 -34.55 4.18 -28.55
C VAL A 784 -35.41 3.95 -29.78
N LYS A 785 -34.86 4.26 -30.96
CA LYS A 785 -35.60 4.17 -32.24
C LYS A 785 -35.76 2.75 -32.73
N GLU A 786 -34.68 1.98 -32.68
CA GLU A 786 -34.60 0.60 -33.15
C GLU A 786 -33.97 -0.23 -32.04
N LEU A 787 -34.61 -1.37 -31.75
CA LEU A 787 -34.13 -2.33 -30.78
C LEU A 787 -33.61 -3.54 -31.58
N GLU A 788 -32.33 -3.86 -31.42
CA GLU A 788 -31.74 -5.08 -31.97
C GLU A 788 -31.60 -6.15 -30.88
N THR A 789 -30.81 -7.20 -31.16
CA THR A 789 -30.70 -8.37 -30.29
C THR A 789 -29.88 -8.14 -29.04
N TYR A 790 -28.95 -7.19 -29.06
CA TYR A 790 -28.06 -6.94 -27.93
C TYR A 790 -27.85 -5.44 -27.71
N ALA A 791 -27.90 -5.02 -26.45
CA ALA A 791 -27.65 -3.63 -26.06
C ALA A 791 -26.74 -3.55 -24.84
N LYS A 792 -25.81 -2.61 -24.85
CA LYS A 792 -24.81 -2.40 -23.81
C LYS A 792 -24.70 -0.92 -23.42
N LEU A 793 -24.71 -0.64 -22.13
CA LEU A 793 -24.35 0.66 -21.55
C LEU A 793 -22.86 0.65 -21.23
N THR A 794 -22.15 1.72 -21.61
CA THR A 794 -20.79 2.03 -21.16
C THR A 794 -20.83 3.37 -20.41
N LEU A 795 -20.20 3.41 -19.24
CA LEU A 795 -20.22 4.54 -18.33
C LEU A 795 -18.78 4.85 -17.85
N GLU A 796 -18.30 6.07 -18.10
CA GLU A 796 -16.96 6.51 -17.66
C GLU A 796 -17.07 7.80 -16.85
N GLY A 797 -16.27 7.90 -15.78
CA GLY A 797 -16.31 9.00 -14.83
C GLY A 797 -15.52 8.70 -13.57
N ARG A 798 -15.68 9.54 -12.54
CA ARG A 798 -15.05 9.37 -11.23
C ARG A 798 -16.12 9.16 -10.16
N PHE A 799 -16.24 7.93 -9.69
CA PHE A 799 -17.17 7.50 -8.66
C PHE A 799 -16.64 6.22 -8.01
N ALA A 800 -17.05 5.93 -6.77
CA ALA A 800 -16.70 4.68 -6.12
C ALA A 800 -17.65 3.54 -6.52
N PHE A 801 -18.93 3.85 -6.74
CA PHE A 801 -19.92 2.86 -7.12
C PHE A 801 -21.04 3.47 -7.97
N ALA A 802 -21.54 2.70 -8.94
CA ALA A 802 -22.75 3.03 -9.69
C ALA A 802 -23.73 1.84 -9.76
N GLU A 803 -25.00 2.04 -9.38
CA GLU A 803 -26.08 1.08 -9.69
C GLU A 803 -26.88 1.57 -10.90
N ILE A 804 -26.96 0.73 -11.92
CA ILE A 804 -27.73 0.99 -13.13
C ILE A 804 -29.14 0.43 -12.98
N ILE A 805 -30.13 1.30 -13.10
CA ILE A 805 -31.55 0.97 -13.04
C ILE A 805 -32.19 1.45 -14.34
N LEU A 806 -32.81 0.54 -15.09
CA LEU A 806 -33.48 0.86 -16.35
C LEU A 806 -34.95 0.47 -16.24
N ASN A 807 -35.85 1.42 -16.56
CA ASN A 807 -37.30 1.21 -16.56
C ASN A 807 -37.82 0.61 -15.22
N GLY A 808 -37.25 1.08 -14.10
CA GLY A 808 -37.61 0.66 -12.75
C GLY A 808 -37.01 -0.68 -12.29
N LYS A 809 -36.19 -1.34 -13.11
CA LYS A 809 -35.52 -2.60 -12.77
C LYS A 809 -34.02 -2.39 -12.61
N LYS A 810 -33.44 -2.96 -11.56
CA LYS A 810 -31.99 -3.03 -11.38
C LYS A 810 -31.36 -3.90 -12.47
N VAL A 811 -30.37 -3.35 -13.16
CA VAL A 811 -29.64 -4.02 -14.25
C VAL A 811 -28.33 -4.59 -13.73
N LYS A 812 -27.44 -3.74 -13.21
CA LYS A 812 -26.09 -4.14 -12.76
C LYS A 812 -25.52 -3.15 -11.75
N ASN A 813 -24.68 -3.66 -10.86
CA ASN A 813 -23.78 -2.89 -10.02
C ASN A 813 -22.43 -2.75 -10.74
N LEU A 814 -21.95 -1.52 -10.91
CA LEU A 814 -20.66 -1.21 -11.49
C LEU A 814 -19.71 -0.82 -10.35
N LEU A 815 -18.87 -1.78 -9.98
CA LEU A 815 -17.81 -1.62 -8.97
C LEU A 815 -16.42 -1.69 -9.62
N PHE A 816 -16.20 -2.74 -10.43
CA PHE A 816 -14.96 -2.98 -11.16
C PHE A 816 -15.10 -2.72 -12.67
N ASP A 817 -16.33 -2.79 -13.16
CA ASP A 817 -16.68 -2.66 -14.57
C ASP A 817 -17.15 -1.25 -14.92
N LYS A 818 -17.05 -0.93 -16.20
CA LYS A 818 -17.68 0.25 -16.80
C LYS A 818 -18.92 -0.06 -17.64
N GLU A 819 -19.33 -1.33 -17.70
CA GLU A 819 -20.34 -1.80 -18.67
C GLU A 819 -21.48 -2.60 -18.05
N ALA A 820 -22.70 -2.41 -18.58
CA ALA A 820 -23.89 -3.16 -18.22
C ALA A 820 -24.66 -3.63 -19.47
N ASN A 821 -25.04 -4.91 -19.49
CA ASN A 821 -25.92 -5.47 -20.53
C ASN A 821 -27.37 -4.99 -20.30
N LEU A 822 -27.91 -4.25 -21.27
CA LEU A 822 -29.26 -3.67 -21.23
C LEU A 822 -30.31 -4.51 -21.97
N SER A 823 -29.92 -5.60 -22.65
CA SER A 823 -30.74 -6.28 -23.65
C SER A 823 -32.13 -6.70 -23.14
N ASP A 824 -32.22 -7.19 -21.90
CA ASP A 824 -33.48 -7.64 -21.30
C ASP A 824 -34.34 -6.52 -20.70
N TYR A 825 -33.83 -5.28 -20.71
CA TYR A 825 -34.41 -4.15 -19.96
C TYR A 825 -34.77 -2.96 -20.85
N LEU A 826 -34.08 -2.82 -21.98
CA LEU A 826 -34.28 -1.76 -22.96
C LEU A 826 -35.57 -2.01 -23.74
N ILE A 827 -36.37 -0.96 -23.95
CA ILE A 827 -37.58 -1.03 -24.79
C ILE A 827 -37.45 -0.07 -25.98
N GLN A 828 -38.12 -0.40 -27.08
CA GLN A 828 -38.26 0.56 -28.18
C GLN A 828 -39.18 1.71 -27.73
N GLY A 829 -38.79 2.95 -28.01
CA GLY A 829 -39.46 4.16 -27.53
C GLY A 829 -38.79 4.75 -26.28
N GLU A 830 -39.60 5.34 -25.40
CA GLU A 830 -39.12 6.08 -24.22
C GLU A 830 -38.63 5.13 -23.12
N ASN A 831 -37.43 5.40 -22.62
CA ASN A 831 -36.79 4.68 -21.53
C ASN A 831 -36.39 5.65 -20.42
N ILE A 832 -36.40 5.16 -19.18
CA ILE A 832 -35.96 5.90 -18.00
C ILE A 832 -34.72 5.24 -17.44
N LEU A 833 -33.57 5.90 -17.59
CA LEU A 833 -32.31 5.52 -16.96
C LEU A 833 -32.20 6.21 -15.61
N ARG A 834 -32.00 5.42 -14.56
CA ARG A 834 -31.59 5.90 -13.24
C ARG A 834 -30.20 5.38 -12.91
N ILE A 835 -29.37 6.27 -12.38
CA ILE A 835 -28.01 5.96 -11.92
C ILE A 835 -27.92 6.37 -10.46
N ARG A 836 -27.66 5.40 -9.59
CA ARG A 836 -27.31 5.67 -8.19
C ARG A 836 -25.79 5.75 -8.09
N LEU A 837 -25.25 6.89 -7.73
CA LEU A 837 -23.80 7.13 -7.59
C LEU A 837 -23.41 7.27 -6.12
N LYS A 838 -22.26 6.70 -5.75
CA LYS A 838 -21.58 6.96 -4.48
C LYS A 838 -20.14 7.41 -4.71
N ASN A 839 -19.61 8.26 -3.83
CA ASN A 839 -18.21 8.68 -3.82
C ASN A 839 -17.52 8.30 -2.50
N GLY A 840 -16.25 8.69 -2.36
CA GLY A 840 -15.52 8.61 -1.10
C GLY A 840 -15.61 9.89 -0.26
N ASN A 841 -14.85 9.95 0.84
CA ASN A 841 -14.84 11.11 1.75
C ASN A 841 -13.88 12.22 1.33
N ARG A 842 -13.15 12.10 0.21
CA ARG A 842 -12.07 13.03 -0.13
C ARG A 842 -12.49 14.50 -0.14
N ASN A 843 -13.68 14.73 -0.69
CA ASN A 843 -14.25 16.07 -0.79
C ASN A 843 -14.85 16.57 0.54
N LEU A 844 -15.05 15.70 1.53
CA LEU A 844 -15.56 16.05 2.86
C LEU A 844 -14.44 16.19 3.91
N LEU A 845 -13.46 15.28 3.90
CA LEU A 845 -12.43 15.17 4.93
C LEU A 845 -11.06 15.69 4.47
N GLY A 846 -10.86 15.94 3.17
CA GLY A 846 -9.59 16.42 2.63
C GLY A 846 -8.58 15.29 2.30
N PRO A 847 -7.30 15.65 2.11
CA PRO A 847 -6.69 16.95 2.43
C PRO A 847 -7.03 18.04 1.39
N PHE A 848 -7.51 19.21 1.82
CA PHE A 848 -7.91 20.29 0.91
C PHE A 848 -6.74 21.20 0.49
N HIS A 849 -5.73 21.31 1.36
CA HIS A 849 -4.79 22.43 1.37
C HIS A 849 -3.33 22.04 1.15
N CYS A 850 -3.03 20.85 0.61
CA CYS A 850 -1.65 20.49 0.25
C CYS A 850 -1.10 21.41 -0.85
N ALA A 851 0.04 22.08 -0.62
CA ALA A 851 0.66 22.98 -1.60
C ALA A 851 1.20 22.28 -2.86
N ASN A 852 1.40 20.96 -2.82
CA ASN A 852 1.75 20.13 -3.98
C ASN A 852 0.86 20.50 -5.16
N ALA A 853 1.39 20.80 -6.34
CA ALA A 853 0.59 21.31 -7.47
C ALA A 853 -0.54 20.36 -7.97
N TYR A 854 -0.67 19.16 -7.40
CA TYR A 854 -1.55 18.07 -7.81
C TYR A 854 -2.14 17.33 -6.60
N GLU A 855 -3.19 16.55 -6.86
CA GLU A 855 -3.83 15.67 -5.89
C GLU A 855 -2.83 14.66 -5.29
N PRO A 856 -2.69 14.57 -3.95
CA PRO A 856 -1.82 13.59 -3.32
C PRO A 856 -2.38 12.16 -3.46
N LEU A 857 -1.59 11.25 -4.02
CA LEU A 857 -1.94 9.82 -4.15
C LEU A 857 -1.40 8.96 -2.99
N GLY A 858 -0.40 9.47 -2.27
CA GLY A 858 0.03 9.00 -0.97
C GLY A 858 -0.47 9.98 0.09
N VAL A 859 -1.35 9.51 0.99
CA VAL A 859 -2.02 10.37 1.97
C VAL A 859 -1.76 9.81 3.38
N GLY A 860 -1.03 10.57 4.19
CA GLY A 860 -0.84 10.34 5.62
C GLY A 860 -1.13 11.60 6.45
N PRO A 861 -0.97 11.54 7.79
CA PRO A 861 -1.19 12.67 8.68
C PRO A 861 -0.52 13.98 8.23
N GLU A 862 0.72 13.88 7.75
CA GLU A 862 1.57 15.00 7.33
C GLU A 862 0.98 15.81 6.18
N THR A 863 0.15 15.19 5.33
CA THR A 863 -0.59 15.87 4.24
C THR A 863 -1.67 16.81 4.77
N PHE A 864 -2.11 16.63 6.02
CA PHE A 864 -3.10 17.48 6.66
C PHE A 864 -2.46 18.49 7.62
N HIS A 865 -1.68 18.01 8.59
CA HIS A 865 -1.28 18.83 9.73
C HIS A 865 -0.02 19.67 9.46
N MET A 866 0.91 19.20 8.63
CA MET A 866 2.13 19.93 8.22
C MET A 866 2.94 20.49 9.41
N TYR A 867 2.98 19.77 10.53
CA TYR A 867 3.66 20.21 11.75
C TYR A 867 5.16 20.38 11.49
N GLY A 868 5.76 21.37 12.16
CA GLY A 868 7.15 21.77 11.94
C GLY A 868 7.36 22.76 10.79
N THR A 869 6.34 23.00 9.94
CA THR A 869 6.46 23.91 8.78
C THR A 869 5.72 25.23 8.93
N TRP A 870 4.91 25.40 9.98
CA TRP A 870 4.10 26.58 10.21
C TRP A 870 4.91 27.74 10.80
N ASP A 871 4.74 28.93 10.22
CA ASP A 871 5.13 30.24 10.76
C ASP A 871 3.88 31.11 10.87
N GLY A 872 3.33 31.18 12.09
CA GLY A 872 2.00 31.77 12.32
C GLY A 872 0.92 31.00 11.56
N SER A 873 0.24 31.68 10.63
CA SER A 873 -0.82 31.09 9.78
C SER A 873 -0.33 30.60 8.41
N LYS A 874 0.98 30.62 8.15
CA LYS A 874 1.56 30.28 6.85
C LYS A 874 2.43 29.03 6.94
N SER A 875 2.41 28.21 5.90
CA SER A 875 3.35 27.11 5.70
C SER A 875 3.70 27.00 4.22
N PRO A 876 4.95 26.66 3.85
CA PRO A 876 5.31 26.38 2.46
C PRO A 876 4.62 25.13 1.91
N MET A 877 4.11 24.25 2.78
CA MET A 877 3.39 23.03 2.41
C MET A 877 1.87 23.25 2.33
N TYR A 878 1.39 24.44 2.66
CA TYR A 878 -0.03 24.80 2.71
C TYR A 878 -0.44 25.74 1.57
N ARG A 879 -1.59 25.49 0.93
CA ARG A 879 -2.24 26.43 -0.01
C ARG A 879 -3.53 26.98 0.57
N ASP A 880 -3.81 28.26 0.31
CA ASP A 880 -5.06 28.89 0.76
C ASP A 880 -6.29 28.43 -0.04
N SER A 881 -6.10 28.03 -1.31
CA SER A 881 -7.20 27.51 -2.12
C SER A 881 -7.57 26.08 -1.72
N TYR A 882 -8.86 25.76 -1.79
CA TYR A 882 -9.37 24.41 -1.60
C TYR A 882 -9.17 23.58 -2.86
N SER A 883 -8.69 22.34 -2.69
CA SER A 883 -8.61 21.34 -3.74
C SER A 883 -9.65 20.23 -3.56
N PHE A 884 -10.49 20.04 -4.57
CA PHE A 884 -11.49 18.96 -4.66
C PHE A 884 -11.19 18.01 -5.81
N VAL A 885 -11.61 16.75 -5.65
CA VAL A 885 -11.58 15.74 -6.71
C VAL A 885 -12.92 15.70 -7.45
N PHE A 886 -12.88 15.27 -8.72
CA PHE A 886 -14.07 15.12 -9.53
C PHE A 886 -15.01 14.05 -8.96
N PHE A 887 -16.31 14.28 -9.12
CA PHE A 887 -17.33 13.29 -8.82
C PHE A 887 -18.42 13.35 -9.88
N GLY A 888 -18.74 12.21 -10.49
CA GLY A 888 -19.77 12.11 -11.50
C GLY A 888 -19.38 11.27 -12.71
N VAL A 889 -20.17 11.42 -13.77
CA VAL A 889 -20.09 10.64 -15.00
C VAL A 889 -19.90 11.56 -16.19
N ASN A 890 -18.80 11.36 -16.92
CA ASN A 890 -18.40 12.23 -18.02
C ASN A 890 -18.81 11.65 -19.38
N TYR A 891 -19.00 10.34 -19.44
CA TYR A 891 -19.36 9.63 -20.67
C TYR A 891 -20.43 8.58 -20.40
N ILE A 892 -21.50 8.62 -21.20
CA ILE A 892 -22.60 7.65 -21.14
C ILE A 892 -22.98 7.27 -22.56
N LYS A 893 -22.72 6.01 -22.92
CA LYS A 893 -22.97 5.49 -24.26
C LYS A 893 -23.80 4.23 -24.22
N ILE A 894 -24.81 4.17 -25.07
CA ILE A 894 -25.56 2.96 -25.37
C ILE A 894 -25.17 2.47 -26.76
N THR A 895 -24.77 1.21 -26.81
CA THR A 895 -24.33 0.53 -28.02
C THR A 895 -25.32 -0.59 -28.31
N ILE A 896 -25.97 -0.57 -29.46
CA ILE A 896 -27.00 -1.54 -29.88
C ILE A 896 -26.48 -2.30 -31.10
N TYR A 897 -26.57 -3.64 -31.04
CA TYR A 897 -25.98 -4.61 -31.98
C TYR A 897 -27.00 -5.58 -32.55
#